data_AF-A0A8S1LNE9-F1
#
_entry.id   AF-A0A8S1LNE9-F1
#
_cell.length_a   1.000
_cell.length_b   1.000
_cell.length_c   1.000
_cell.angle_alpha   90.00
_cell.angle_beta   90.00
_cell.angle_gamma   90.00
#
_symmetry.space_group_name_H-M   'P 1'
#
loop_
_entity.id
_entity.type
_entity.pdbx_description
1 polymer ?
#
loop_
_entity_poly.entity_id
_entity_poly.type
_entity_poly.pdbx_seq_one_letter_code
_entity_poly.pdbx_strand_id
1 'polypeptide(L)'
;MIKQGKSKDTAVLRTLINTQAQNFATKRLLKDLNIIEKESIPTVGVTARPLEHDLFVWHANIRGPVGTPYEGGIFHFQLLIPESYPHQPPKIDLFTELPHPNVFGNSICLDLLQPRKPEDKNKQSGWSSAYTIQSILLQLSAFLFEEQITEKKEKQLAQIKKAIQTANNFKCTTKNCKHGGKLSLWPQFNTKESDEQQFINKQTEQELLEQQFICFHTKLSYKKPQIPQYDDETKIKQESCLGILLNVSKVPRTGQIKQAVPSLDYVSIKAFLNEGLKWDSLNLKYTHWLPLYFGKTDNKERVLHLLQRSLSMIMTNNTKRFKPEFVLEVFPKIIQSIVHGMMAEKTHASIRCLRVLAQIHALWLLCMEEWPQLYQQVDAIIYKFITDEKSRTKEFTPNLGILFNLLYVSKKYTFGDLVQSYTTEQLDRQVFWLLKEIPELADEKLEGAISATKRVEITFKQQSTSFQMVCFQYIYLTYVVQPLKTQKEILDRFDKNYCLLTTGIENGIQEKIFEAFKRVVNYDGFYDFIGQQKKSIEELNLLLKQAVKNSKEKKYHGTVEEMNQLPPVIDQVKQYQKKYSKLQDFYVITSKEEVEIETWEEIGKSLKIRLSNESYKKHYQFINQYNFQIHFLNLCN
;
A
#
# COMPACT_ATOMS: atom_id res chain seq x y z
N MET A 1 -64.64 -3.45 1.20
CA MET A 1 -63.61 -2.38 1.24
C MET A 1 -63.13 -2.20 2.68
N ILE A 2 -62.10 -2.94 3.09
CA ILE A 2 -61.42 -2.70 4.38
C ILE A 2 -60.22 -1.82 4.05
N LYS A 3 -60.27 -0.54 4.45
CA LYS A 3 -59.12 0.36 4.35
C LYS A 3 -58.03 -0.16 5.29
N GLN A 4 -56.99 -0.79 4.73
CA GLN A 4 -55.76 -1.10 5.47
C GLN A 4 -55.11 0.23 5.87
N GLY A 5 -55.19 0.56 7.16
CA GLY A 5 -54.48 1.70 7.73
C GLY A 5 -52.96 1.50 7.58
N LYS A 6 -52.30 2.40 6.86
CA LYS A 6 -50.83 2.48 6.82
C LYS A 6 -50.31 2.63 8.25
N SER A 7 -49.39 1.75 8.68
CA SER A 7 -48.93 1.73 10.07
C SER A 7 -48.25 3.06 10.45
N LYS A 8 -48.54 3.54 11.66
CA LYS A 8 -47.93 4.74 12.26
C LYS A 8 -46.40 4.64 12.35
N ASP A 9 -45.85 3.42 12.31
CA ASP A 9 -44.42 3.11 12.49
C ASP A 9 -43.53 3.67 11.37
N THR A 10 -44.08 3.81 10.15
CA THR A 10 -43.35 4.43 9.03
C THR A 10 -43.36 5.96 9.07
N ALA A 11 -44.22 6.58 9.87
CA ALA A 11 -44.38 8.03 9.89
C ALA A 11 -43.23 8.72 10.64
N VAL A 12 -42.78 8.20 11.79
CA VAL A 12 -41.71 8.81 12.61
C VAL A 12 -40.35 8.76 11.89
N LEU A 13 -39.98 7.61 11.33
CA LEU A 13 -38.80 7.47 10.47
C LEU A 13 -38.89 8.40 9.25
N ARG A 14 -40.06 8.55 8.61
CA ARG A 14 -40.26 9.52 7.52
C ARG A 14 -40.12 10.98 7.96
N THR A 15 -40.54 11.32 9.18
CA THR A 15 -40.38 12.67 9.73
C THR A 15 -38.91 13.00 10.01
N LEU A 16 -38.12 12.03 10.51
CA LEU A 16 -36.67 12.13 10.63
C LEU A 16 -35.95 12.16 9.26
N ILE A 17 -36.55 11.55 8.23
CA ILE A 17 -36.07 11.58 6.84
C ILE A 17 -36.24 12.98 6.20
N ASN A 18 -37.22 13.77 6.65
CA ASN A 18 -37.62 15.03 6.01
C ASN A 18 -36.99 16.31 6.59
N THR A 19 -36.16 16.23 7.65
CA THR A 19 -35.53 17.42 8.24
C THR A 19 -34.25 17.79 7.47
N GLN A 20 -34.20 18.98 6.88
CA GLN A 20 -33.20 19.48 5.92
C GLN A 20 -31.75 19.70 6.46
N ALA A 21 -31.33 18.98 7.50
CA ALA A 21 -29.95 18.98 7.99
C ALA A 21 -29.54 17.59 8.50
N GLN A 22 -29.68 16.55 7.67
CA GLN A 22 -29.19 15.23 8.06
C GLN A 22 -27.65 15.19 8.08
N ASN A 23 -27.08 14.91 9.25
CA ASN A 23 -25.66 14.63 9.40
C ASN A 23 -25.26 13.40 8.56
N PHE A 24 -23.97 13.26 8.26
CA PHE A 24 -23.46 12.23 7.37
C PHE A 24 -23.83 10.80 7.81
N ALA A 25 -23.84 10.56 9.13
CA ALA A 25 -24.17 9.27 9.71
C ALA A 25 -25.63 8.87 9.47
N THR A 26 -26.58 9.79 9.65
CA THR A 26 -28.01 9.54 9.36
C THR A 26 -28.22 9.12 7.91
N LYS A 27 -27.62 9.85 6.95
CA LYS A 27 -27.72 9.50 5.52
C LYS A 27 -27.14 8.12 5.24
N ARG A 28 -26.02 7.79 5.89
CA ARG A 28 -25.38 6.47 5.75
C ARG A 28 -26.25 5.35 6.32
N LEU A 29 -26.84 5.54 7.49
CA LEU A 29 -27.69 4.54 8.14
C LEU A 29 -28.98 4.26 7.38
N LEU A 30 -29.57 5.30 6.76
CA LEU A 30 -30.70 5.11 5.85
C LEU A 30 -30.32 4.30 4.62
N LYS A 31 -29.09 4.45 4.11
CA LYS A 31 -28.58 3.62 3.01
C LYS A 31 -28.39 2.16 3.46
N ASP A 32 -27.75 1.95 4.61
CA ASP A 32 -27.55 0.61 5.17
C ASP A 32 -28.91 -0.09 5.49
N LEU A 33 -29.94 0.67 5.87
CA LEU A 33 -31.30 0.14 6.06
C LEU A 33 -31.92 -0.30 4.74
N ASN A 34 -31.80 0.52 3.69
CA ASN A 34 -32.29 0.15 2.36
C ASN A 34 -31.57 -1.09 1.82
N ILE A 35 -30.27 -1.24 2.09
CA ILE A 35 -29.50 -2.43 1.71
C ILE A 35 -30.12 -3.68 2.34
N ILE A 36 -30.35 -3.65 3.65
CA ILE A 36 -30.92 -4.81 4.38
C ILE A 36 -32.39 -5.08 4.02
N GLU A 37 -33.19 -4.05 3.76
CA GLU A 37 -34.62 -4.22 3.43
C GLU A 37 -34.89 -4.57 1.96
N LYS A 38 -34.04 -4.15 1.02
CA LYS A 38 -34.36 -4.14 -0.42
C LYS A 38 -33.40 -4.92 -1.32
N GLU A 39 -32.24 -5.36 -0.85
CA GLU A 39 -31.33 -6.11 -1.71
C GLU A 39 -31.86 -7.51 -2.06
N SER A 40 -31.71 -7.87 -3.33
CA SER A 40 -32.07 -9.16 -3.91
C SER A 40 -30.97 -10.22 -3.78
N ILE A 41 -29.76 -9.81 -3.37
CA ILE A 41 -28.66 -10.71 -3.03
C ILE A 41 -28.82 -11.01 -1.53
N PRO A 42 -29.03 -12.27 -1.15
CA PRO A 42 -29.59 -12.55 0.15
C PRO A 42 -28.59 -12.27 1.28
N THR A 43 -29.02 -11.47 2.26
CA THR A 43 -28.57 -11.57 3.65
C THR A 43 -29.03 -12.90 4.23
N VAL A 44 -28.60 -14.02 3.65
CA VAL A 44 -29.03 -15.36 4.05
C VAL A 44 -28.73 -15.54 5.52
N GLY A 45 -29.78 -15.70 6.33
CA GLY A 45 -29.62 -15.93 7.75
C GLY A 45 -29.09 -14.75 8.55
N VAL A 46 -29.06 -13.52 8.02
CA VAL A 46 -28.82 -12.29 8.81
C VAL A 46 -29.91 -11.26 8.56
N THR A 47 -30.31 -10.50 9.57
CA THR A 47 -31.28 -9.40 9.43
C THR A 47 -31.00 -8.35 10.48
N ALA A 48 -31.27 -7.08 10.18
CA ALA A 48 -31.16 -6.01 11.16
C ALA A 48 -32.11 -4.86 10.86
N ARG A 49 -32.52 -4.15 11.91
CA ARG A 49 -33.43 -3.00 11.81
C ARG A 49 -33.15 -2.00 12.95
N PRO A 50 -33.19 -0.68 12.68
CA PRO A 50 -33.12 0.33 13.74
C PRO A 50 -34.34 0.25 14.65
N LEU A 51 -34.19 0.76 15.88
CA LEU A 51 -35.33 0.98 16.77
C LEU A 51 -36.25 2.06 16.20
N GLU A 52 -37.54 1.96 16.52
CA GLU A 52 -38.57 2.88 16.00
C GLU A 52 -38.30 4.35 16.39
N HIS A 53 -37.63 4.58 17.53
CA HIS A 53 -37.34 5.89 18.11
C HIS A 53 -35.87 6.29 18.03
N ASP A 54 -34.99 5.43 17.51
CA ASP A 54 -33.55 5.71 17.43
C ASP A 54 -32.89 5.01 16.24
N LEU A 55 -32.37 5.81 15.29
CA LEU A 55 -31.67 5.32 14.11
C LEU A 55 -30.26 4.79 14.43
N PHE A 56 -29.70 5.14 15.57
CA PHE A 56 -28.34 4.77 15.98
C PHE A 56 -28.29 3.51 16.84
N VAL A 57 -29.44 2.94 17.19
CA VAL A 57 -29.54 1.65 17.89
C VAL A 57 -30.26 0.65 17.00
N TRP A 58 -29.60 -0.45 16.67
CA TRP A 58 -30.17 -1.49 15.82
C TRP A 58 -30.24 -2.81 16.56
N HIS A 59 -31.27 -3.58 16.24
CA HIS A 59 -31.35 -4.99 16.60
C HIS A 59 -31.11 -5.83 15.37
N ALA A 60 -30.35 -6.92 15.54
CA ALA A 60 -30.04 -7.86 14.48
C ALA A 60 -30.21 -9.30 14.94
N ASN A 61 -30.54 -10.18 14.00
CA ASN A 61 -30.63 -11.62 14.20
C ASN A 61 -29.73 -12.35 13.21
N ILE A 62 -29.04 -13.39 13.68
CA ILE A 62 -28.25 -14.29 12.84
C ILE A 62 -28.71 -15.73 13.08
N ARG A 63 -28.98 -16.48 12.00
CA ARG A 63 -29.23 -17.93 12.06
C ARG A 63 -27.90 -18.67 12.20
N GLY A 64 -27.87 -19.65 13.09
CA GLY A 64 -26.81 -20.64 13.11
C GLY A 64 -26.76 -21.37 11.76
N PRO A 65 -25.62 -21.39 11.04
CA PRO A 65 -25.53 -22.00 9.72
C PRO A 65 -25.79 -23.51 9.77
N VAL A 66 -26.41 -24.04 8.71
CA VAL A 66 -26.66 -25.47 8.52
C VAL A 66 -25.34 -26.23 8.46
N GLY A 67 -25.27 -27.40 9.09
CA GLY A 67 -24.07 -28.22 9.18
C GLY A 67 -23.09 -27.79 10.28
N THR A 68 -23.42 -26.74 11.05
CA THR A 68 -22.62 -26.33 12.22
C THR A 68 -23.28 -26.79 13.52
N PRO A 69 -22.54 -26.88 14.64
CA PRO A 69 -23.14 -27.15 15.96
C PRO A 69 -24.20 -26.14 16.40
N TYR A 70 -24.27 -24.97 15.74
CA TYR A 70 -25.18 -23.86 16.03
C TYR A 70 -26.50 -23.94 15.24
N GLU A 71 -26.63 -24.91 14.34
CA GLU A 71 -27.80 -25.11 13.49
C GLU A 71 -29.11 -25.09 14.29
N GLY A 72 -30.12 -24.40 13.74
CA GLY A 72 -31.43 -24.22 14.37
C GLY A 72 -31.48 -23.17 15.48
N GLY A 73 -30.35 -22.54 15.82
CA GLY A 73 -30.28 -21.37 16.72
C GLY A 73 -30.55 -20.05 16.01
N ILE A 74 -31.24 -19.13 16.69
CA ILE A 74 -31.37 -17.73 16.29
C ILE A 74 -30.67 -16.89 17.35
N PHE A 75 -29.57 -16.24 16.98
CA PHE A 75 -28.74 -15.43 17.86
C PHE A 75 -29.08 -13.95 17.68
N HIS A 76 -29.24 -13.25 18.81
CA HIS A 76 -29.78 -11.91 18.87
C HIS A 76 -28.69 -10.90 19.25
N PHE A 77 -28.61 -9.78 18.53
CA PHE A 77 -27.57 -8.77 18.67
C PHE A 77 -28.15 -7.36 18.80
N GLN A 78 -27.41 -6.50 19.49
CA GLN A 78 -27.59 -5.06 19.53
C GLN A 78 -26.38 -4.38 18.90
N LEU A 79 -26.63 -3.44 17.99
CA LEU A 79 -25.60 -2.57 17.43
C LEU A 79 -25.83 -1.16 17.95
N LEU A 80 -24.83 -0.61 18.64
CA LEU A 80 -24.77 0.76 19.09
C LEU A 80 -23.87 1.53 18.13
N ILE A 81 -24.47 2.40 17.33
CA ILE A 81 -23.80 3.08 16.22
C ILE A 81 -23.46 4.51 16.65
N PRO A 82 -22.18 4.94 16.58
CA PRO A 82 -21.82 6.29 16.99
C PRO A 82 -22.28 7.34 15.96
N GLU A 83 -22.45 8.60 16.39
CA GLU A 83 -22.74 9.72 15.47
C GLU A 83 -21.63 9.98 14.46
N SER A 84 -20.40 9.53 14.76
CA SER A 84 -19.26 9.57 13.85
C SER A 84 -19.26 8.44 12.83
N TYR A 85 -20.26 7.55 12.81
CA TYR A 85 -20.38 6.50 11.80
C TYR A 85 -20.48 7.10 10.39
N PRO A 86 -19.80 6.54 9.37
CA PRO A 86 -18.98 5.32 9.35
C PRO A 86 -17.48 5.57 9.63
N HIS A 87 -17.06 6.72 10.15
CA HIS A 87 -15.64 6.94 10.50
C HIS A 87 -15.20 6.08 11.69
N GLN A 88 -16.10 5.85 12.64
CA GLN A 88 -15.89 4.91 13.76
C GLN A 88 -16.81 3.68 13.62
N PRO A 89 -16.36 2.51 14.09
CA PRO A 89 -17.14 1.27 14.06
C PRO A 89 -18.37 1.33 14.97
N PRO A 90 -19.43 0.55 14.68
CA PRO A 90 -20.46 0.27 15.66
C PRO A 90 -19.93 -0.65 16.76
N LYS A 91 -20.44 -0.51 17.98
CA LYS A 91 -20.28 -1.53 19.03
C LYS A 91 -21.35 -2.60 18.87
N ILE A 92 -20.97 -3.87 18.97
CA ILE A 92 -21.89 -5.00 18.82
C ILE A 92 -21.86 -5.85 20.09
N ASP A 93 -23.03 -6.03 20.69
CA ASP A 93 -23.25 -6.88 21.86
C ASP A 93 -24.28 -7.97 21.53
N LEU A 94 -24.09 -9.18 22.06
CA LEU A 94 -25.08 -10.25 22.06
C LEU A 94 -26.09 -10.04 23.18
N PHE A 95 -27.33 -10.46 22.96
CA PHE A 95 -28.35 -10.47 24.00
C PHE A 95 -28.28 -11.70 24.91
N THR A 96 -27.69 -12.79 24.43
CA THR A 96 -27.54 -14.05 25.16
C THR A 96 -26.10 -14.50 25.10
N GLU A 97 -25.62 -15.14 26.17
CA GLU A 97 -24.26 -15.68 26.21
C GLU A 97 -24.05 -16.73 25.11
N LEU A 98 -22.91 -16.60 24.42
CA LEU A 98 -22.45 -17.54 23.41
C LEU A 98 -21.06 -18.04 23.83
N PRO A 99 -20.86 -19.34 24.07
CA PRO A 99 -19.56 -19.89 24.41
C PRO A 99 -18.62 -19.83 23.20
N HIS A 100 -17.83 -18.75 23.11
CA HIS A 100 -16.89 -18.51 22.02
C HIS A 100 -15.61 -17.83 22.56
N PRO A 101 -14.40 -18.21 22.11
CA PRO A 101 -13.13 -17.66 22.65
C PRO A 101 -13.01 -16.13 22.58
N ASN A 102 -13.70 -15.52 21.62
CA ASN A 102 -13.68 -14.07 21.39
C ASN A 102 -14.96 -13.35 21.84
N VAL A 103 -15.82 -14.01 22.62
CA VAL A 103 -17.00 -13.42 23.25
C VAL A 103 -16.76 -13.33 24.75
N PHE A 104 -16.79 -12.11 25.29
CA PHE A 104 -16.55 -11.83 26.71
C PHE A 104 -17.84 -11.30 27.34
N GLY A 105 -18.53 -12.18 28.07
CA GLY A 105 -19.91 -11.92 28.50
C GLY A 105 -20.81 -11.76 27.28
N ASN A 106 -21.29 -10.53 27.06
CA ASN A 106 -22.12 -10.18 25.91
C ASN A 106 -21.36 -9.42 24.81
N SER A 107 -20.11 -9.01 25.05
CA SER A 107 -19.36 -8.19 24.09
C SER A 107 -18.46 -9.03 23.20
N ILE A 108 -18.32 -8.62 21.94
CA ILE A 108 -17.54 -9.33 20.92
C ILE A 108 -16.22 -8.63 20.68
N CYS A 109 -15.11 -9.37 20.80
CA CYS A 109 -13.78 -8.86 20.49
C CYS A 109 -13.39 -9.29 19.06
N LEU A 110 -13.63 -8.41 18.09
CA LEU A 110 -13.35 -8.64 16.68
C LEU A 110 -12.53 -7.48 16.11
N ASP A 111 -11.47 -7.77 15.34
CA ASP A 111 -10.55 -6.74 14.86
C ASP A 111 -11.27 -5.68 14.01
N LEU A 112 -12.24 -6.10 13.19
CA LEU A 112 -12.94 -5.20 12.27
C LEU A 112 -13.81 -4.17 13.02
N LEU A 113 -14.16 -4.43 14.28
CA LEU A 113 -14.92 -3.52 15.15
C LEU A 113 -13.99 -2.61 15.98
N GLN A 114 -12.68 -2.68 15.79
CA GLN A 114 -11.74 -1.80 16.48
C GLN A 114 -11.39 -0.59 15.61
N PRO A 115 -11.46 0.63 16.17
CA PRO A 115 -10.98 1.81 15.47
C PRO A 115 -9.48 1.66 15.20
N ARG A 116 -9.07 2.02 13.99
CA ARG A 116 -7.66 1.94 13.61
C ARG A 116 -6.86 2.91 14.48
N LYS A 117 -5.94 2.38 15.30
CA LYS A 117 -5.07 3.22 16.13
C LYS A 117 -4.02 3.92 15.27
N PRO A 118 -3.54 5.11 15.66
CA PRO A 118 -2.46 5.81 14.96
C PRO A 118 -1.17 4.98 14.85
N GLU A 119 -0.90 4.11 15.83
CA GLU A 119 0.18 3.11 15.81
C GLU A 119 -0.09 1.91 14.89
N ASP A 120 -1.35 1.63 14.52
CA ASP A 120 -1.79 0.49 13.68
C ASP A 120 -1.94 0.87 12.19
N LYS A 121 -1.17 1.87 11.72
CA LYS A 121 -1.07 2.19 10.27
C LYS A 121 -0.64 0.99 9.41
N ASN A 122 -0.18 -0.07 10.07
CA ASN A 122 0.68 -1.11 9.55
C ASN A 122 0.06 -2.51 9.50
N LYS A 123 -1.18 -2.66 9.96
CA LYS A 123 -1.95 -3.92 9.86
C LYS A 123 -3.16 -3.72 8.95
N GLN A 124 -3.49 -4.74 8.15
CA GLN A 124 -4.75 -4.81 7.40
C GLN A 124 -5.96 -5.14 8.30
N SER A 125 -5.75 -5.23 9.62
CA SER A 125 -6.77 -5.40 10.65
C SER A 125 -7.35 -4.04 11.07
N GLY A 126 -8.66 -3.96 11.26
CA GLY A 126 -9.33 -2.78 11.82
C GLY A 126 -10.51 -2.28 10.99
N TRP A 127 -11.27 -1.38 11.61
CA TRP A 127 -12.46 -0.76 11.02
C TRP A 127 -12.18 -0.05 9.68
N SER A 128 -13.01 -0.35 8.68
CA SER A 128 -13.07 0.38 7.41
C SER A 128 -14.43 1.06 7.27
N SER A 129 -14.43 2.36 6.96
CA SER A 129 -15.66 3.12 6.67
C SER A 129 -16.45 2.61 5.45
N ALA A 130 -15.86 1.70 4.67
CA ALA A 130 -16.53 1.01 3.58
C ALA A 130 -17.49 -0.09 4.06
N TYR A 131 -17.31 -0.65 5.26
CA TYR A 131 -18.20 -1.69 5.77
C TYR A 131 -19.61 -1.18 6.00
N THR A 132 -20.60 -1.92 5.51
CA THR A 132 -22.05 -1.74 5.75
C THR A 132 -22.50 -2.61 6.92
N ILE A 133 -23.61 -2.27 7.57
CA ILE A 133 -24.23 -3.12 8.62
C ILE A 133 -24.41 -4.56 8.14
N GLN A 134 -24.86 -4.75 6.89
CA GLN A 134 -24.93 -6.07 6.24
C GLN A 134 -23.57 -6.78 6.21
N SER A 135 -22.53 -6.15 5.67
CA SER A 135 -21.20 -6.78 5.54
C SER A 135 -20.58 -7.11 6.91
N ILE A 136 -20.91 -6.33 7.95
CA ILE A 136 -20.46 -6.57 9.32
C ILE A 136 -21.15 -7.82 9.87
N LEU A 137 -22.47 -7.95 9.70
CA LEU A 137 -23.23 -9.10 10.19
C LEU A 137 -22.86 -10.40 9.46
N LEU A 138 -22.56 -10.34 8.16
CA LEU A 138 -22.08 -11.50 7.41
C LEU A 138 -20.71 -11.98 7.90
N GLN A 139 -19.78 -11.06 8.10
CA GLN A 139 -18.47 -11.39 8.68
C GLN A 139 -18.60 -11.92 10.11
N LEU A 140 -19.52 -11.36 10.89
CA LEU A 140 -19.79 -11.81 12.25
C LEU A 140 -20.39 -13.23 12.28
N SER A 141 -21.29 -13.54 11.35
CA SER A 141 -21.84 -14.89 11.17
C SER A 141 -20.73 -15.90 10.87
N ALA A 142 -19.87 -15.59 9.90
CA ALA A 142 -18.73 -16.45 9.55
C ALA A 142 -17.79 -16.64 10.75
N PHE A 143 -17.48 -15.56 11.49
CA PHE A 143 -16.57 -15.60 12.63
C PHE A 143 -17.10 -16.39 13.83
N LEU A 144 -18.35 -16.18 14.23
CA LEU A 144 -18.91 -16.78 15.45
C LEU A 144 -19.28 -18.26 15.28
N PHE A 145 -19.58 -18.67 14.05
CA PHE A 145 -20.12 -20.00 13.76
C PHE A 145 -19.18 -20.88 12.94
N GLU A 146 -17.90 -20.48 12.81
CA GLU A 146 -16.85 -21.30 12.21
C GLU A 146 -16.56 -22.55 13.07
N GLU A 147 -16.35 -23.70 12.41
CA GLU A 147 -16.10 -24.96 13.08
C GLU A 147 -14.64 -25.03 13.60
N GLN A 148 -14.42 -24.86 14.91
CA GLN A 148 -13.12 -25.17 15.52
C GLN A 148 -13.07 -26.64 15.94
N ILE A 149 -12.52 -27.50 15.07
CA ILE A 149 -12.34 -28.93 15.35
C ILE A 149 -11.13 -29.13 16.29
N THR A 150 -11.39 -29.45 17.56
CA THR A 150 -10.38 -29.98 18.50
C THR A 150 -10.93 -31.16 19.30
N GLU A 151 -10.05 -31.95 19.94
CA GLU A 151 -10.35 -33.22 20.62
C GLU A 151 -11.25 -33.10 21.88
N LYS A 152 -11.57 -31.88 22.37
CA LYS A 152 -12.42 -31.64 23.57
C LYS A 152 -13.93 -31.42 23.26
N LYS A 153 -14.50 -32.20 22.34
CA LYS A 153 -15.81 -31.90 21.71
C LYS A 153 -17.05 -31.94 22.64
N GLU A 154 -17.09 -32.79 23.67
CA GLU A 154 -18.36 -33.08 24.37
C GLU A 154 -18.87 -31.95 25.28
N LYS A 155 -17.98 -31.36 26.11
CA LYS A 155 -18.36 -30.26 27.02
C LYS A 155 -18.76 -29.00 26.24
N GLN A 156 -18.08 -28.74 25.13
CA GLN A 156 -18.35 -27.60 24.27
C GLN A 156 -19.71 -27.76 23.57
N LEU A 157 -20.03 -28.97 23.08
CA LEU A 157 -21.32 -29.24 22.44
C LEU A 157 -22.51 -29.07 23.40
N ALA A 158 -22.37 -29.47 24.67
CA ALA A 158 -23.40 -29.24 25.68
C ALA A 158 -23.64 -27.74 25.95
N GLN A 159 -22.58 -26.94 26.02
CA GLN A 159 -22.67 -25.49 26.18
C GLN A 159 -23.32 -24.81 24.97
N ILE A 160 -22.98 -25.25 23.75
CA ILE A 160 -23.59 -24.73 22.50
C ILE A 160 -25.09 -25.04 22.46
N LYS A 161 -25.51 -26.27 22.81
CA LYS A 161 -26.94 -26.62 22.89
C LYS A 161 -27.71 -25.74 23.88
N LYS A 162 -27.10 -25.44 25.04
CA LYS A 162 -27.68 -24.50 26.02
C LYS A 162 -27.78 -23.08 25.46
N ALA A 163 -26.76 -22.62 24.73
CA ALA A 163 -26.76 -21.31 24.09
C ALA A 163 -27.88 -21.19 23.03
N ILE A 164 -28.07 -22.23 22.19
CA ILE A 164 -29.17 -22.30 21.21
C ILE A 164 -30.53 -22.18 21.90
N GLN A 165 -30.75 -22.94 22.98
CA GLN A 165 -32.01 -22.88 23.73
C GLN A 165 -32.24 -21.49 24.34
N THR A 166 -31.19 -20.89 24.92
CA THR A 166 -31.26 -19.57 25.55
C THR A 166 -31.56 -18.49 24.51
N ALA A 167 -30.90 -18.54 23.36
CA ALA A 167 -31.11 -17.61 22.26
C ALA A 167 -32.53 -17.75 21.68
N ASN A 168 -32.99 -18.98 21.41
CA ASN A 168 -34.34 -19.21 20.90
C ASN A 168 -35.47 -18.81 21.87
N ASN A 169 -35.20 -18.81 23.18
CA ASN A 169 -36.14 -18.40 24.23
C ASN A 169 -36.00 -16.93 24.65
N PHE A 170 -35.07 -16.20 24.05
CA PHE A 170 -34.77 -14.81 24.42
C PHE A 170 -36.01 -13.92 24.33
N LYS A 171 -36.14 -12.94 25.22
CA LYS A 171 -37.11 -11.86 25.14
C LYS A 171 -36.44 -10.57 25.57
N CYS A 172 -36.52 -9.53 24.74
CA CYS A 172 -35.90 -8.25 25.08
C CYS A 172 -36.60 -7.62 26.29
N THR A 173 -35.78 -7.16 27.24
CA THR A 173 -36.24 -6.50 28.48
C THR A 173 -36.55 -5.02 28.28
N THR A 174 -36.21 -4.46 27.11
CA THR A 174 -36.49 -3.06 26.77
C THR A 174 -38.00 -2.85 26.62
N LYS A 175 -38.55 -1.87 27.32
CA LYS A 175 -39.98 -1.54 27.31
C LYS A 175 -40.45 -1.30 25.86
N ASN A 176 -41.54 -1.96 25.47
CA ASN A 176 -42.16 -1.90 24.13
C ASN A 176 -41.27 -2.44 22.98
N CYS A 177 -40.20 -3.16 23.27
CA CYS A 177 -39.39 -3.78 22.23
C CYS A 177 -40.01 -5.08 21.73
N LYS A 178 -40.20 -5.20 20.40
CA LYS A 178 -40.74 -6.41 19.75
C LYS A 178 -39.69 -7.51 19.56
N HIS A 179 -38.42 -7.25 19.90
CA HIS A 179 -37.31 -8.18 19.74
C HIS A 179 -37.42 -9.35 20.72
N GLY A 180 -37.52 -10.57 20.20
CA GLY A 180 -37.41 -11.78 20.99
C GLY A 180 -37.11 -12.99 20.12
N GLY A 181 -37.13 -14.14 20.77
CA GLY A 181 -36.75 -15.44 20.26
C GLY A 181 -37.70 -15.97 19.19
N LYS A 182 -37.61 -17.27 18.91
CA LYS A 182 -38.21 -17.90 17.73
C LYS A 182 -39.72 -17.63 17.56
N LEU A 183 -40.46 -17.41 18.64
CA LEU A 183 -41.91 -17.14 18.65
C LEU A 183 -42.29 -15.65 18.51
N SER A 184 -41.36 -14.73 18.72
CA SER A 184 -41.56 -13.27 18.61
C SER A 184 -40.38 -12.63 17.88
N LEU A 185 -40.04 -13.20 16.73
CA LEU A 185 -38.84 -12.85 15.97
C LEU A 185 -38.96 -11.45 15.36
N TRP A 186 -38.08 -10.55 15.81
CA TRP A 186 -37.94 -9.21 15.24
C TRP A 186 -36.47 -8.76 15.35
N PRO A 187 -35.87 -8.16 14.31
CA PRO A 187 -36.40 -8.08 12.95
C PRO A 187 -36.53 -9.47 12.30
N GLN A 188 -37.50 -9.62 11.40
CA GLN A 188 -37.74 -10.87 10.69
C GLN A 188 -36.68 -11.08 9.60
N PHE A 189 -36.33 -12.33 9.35
CA PHE A 189 -35.54 -12.71 8.17
C PHE A 189 -36.35 -12.49 6.89
N ASN A 190 -35.68 -12.42 5.75
CA ASN A 190 -36.36 -12.18 4.48
C ASN A 190 -37.19 -13.42 4.10
N THR A 191 -38.45 -13.21 3.75
CA THR A 191 -39.39 -14.29 3.39
C THR A 191 -39.05 -14.97 2.06
N LYS A 192 -38.13 -14.41 1.28
CA LYS A 192 -37.61 -14.99 0.02
C LYS A 192 -36.46 -16.00 0.24
N GLU A 193 -36.02 -16.21 1.49
CA GLU A 193 -34.99 -17.18 1.86
C GLU A 193 -35.61 -18.60 1.99
N SER A 194 -35.83 -19.30 0.87
CA SER A 194 -36.51 -20.62 0.88
C SER A 194 -35.59 -21.84 0.68
N ASP A 195 -34.29 -21.65 0.43
CA ASP A 195 -33.42 -22.73 -0.06
C ASP A 195 -32.16 -22.89 0.79
N GLU A 196 -32.15 -23.84 1.73
CA GLU A 196 -31.06 -24.12 2.69
C GLU A 196 -29.71 -24.44 2.03
N GLN A 197 -29.69 -24.83 0.74
CA GLN A 197 -28.45 -25.07 -0.01
C GLN A 197 -27.75 -23.79 -0.49
N GLN A 198 -28.42 -22.63 -0.48
CA GLN A 198 -27.79 -21.31 -0.71
C GLN A 198 -26.94 -20.85 0.50
N PHE A 199 -26.98 -21.58 1.61
CA PHE A 199 -26.31 -21.26 2.87
C PHE A 199 -24.86 -21.74 2.93
N ILE A 200 -24.41 -22.47 1.91
CA ILE A 200 -22.99 -22.68 1.70
C ILE A 200 -22.47 -21.44 0.98
N ASN A 201 -21.74 -20.57 1.67
CA ASN A 201 -20.97 -19.51 1.03
C ASN A 201 -19.81 -20.14 0.25
N LYS A 202 -20.13 -20.87 -0.82
CA LYS A 202 -19.20 -21.32 -1.87
C LYS A 202 -18.98 -20.17 -2.84
N GLN A 203 -18.85 -18.94 -2.33
CA GLN A 203 -18.30 -17.88 -3.17
C GLN A 203 -16.90 -18.32 -3.54
N THR A 204 -16.70 -18.54 -4.83
CA THR A 204 -15.39 -18.85 -5.38
C THR A 204 -14.44 -17.68 -5.06
N GLU A 205 -13.15 -17.95 -4.93
CA GLU A 205 -12.13 -16.89 -4.72
C GLU A 205 -12.27 -15.77 -5.77
N GLN A 206 -12.68 -16.15 -6.99
CA GLN A 206 -12.97 -15.25 -8.09
C GLN A 206 -14.15 -14.30 -7.81
N GLU A 207 -15.26 -14.79 -7.26
CA GLU A 207 -16.43 -13.95 -6.90
C GLU A 207 -16.11 -13.00 -5.74
N LEU A 208 -15.29 -13.43 -4.77
CA LEU A 208 -14.82 -12.58 -3.67
C LEU A 208 -13.90 -11.46 -4.15
N LEU A 209 -13.01 -11.75 -5.11
CA LEU A 209 -12.14 -10.76 -5.72
C LEU A 209 -12.94 -9.73 -6.53
N GLU A 210 -13.96 -10.18 -7.26
CA GLU A 210 -14.83 -9.29 -8.04
C GLU A 210 -15.54 -8.25 -7.19
N GLN A 211 -15.99 -8.63 -5.99
CA GLN A 211 -16.65 -7.73 -5.05
C GLN A 211 -15.71 -6.61 -4.55
N GLN A 212 -14.39 -6.74 -4.74
CA GLN A 212 -13.41 -5.72 -4.35
C GLN A 212 -13.30 -4.59 -5.39
N PHE A 213 -13.79 -4.78 -6.62
CA PHE A 213 -13.71 -3.78 -7.69
C PHE A 213 -14.89 -2.79 -7.62
N ILE A 214 -14.80 -1.88 -6.66
CA ILE A 214 -15.82 -0.86 -6.39
C ILE A 214 -15.21 0.52 -6.59
N CYS A 215 -15.95 1.41 -7.26
CA CYS A 215 -15.55 2.80 -7.34
C CYS A 215 -15.57 3.43 -5.94
N PHE A 216 -14.44 4.01 -5.53
CA PHE A 216 -14.28 4.71 -4.27
C PHE A 216 -15.33 5.81 -4.07
N HIS A 217 -15.70 6.54 -5.12
CA HIS A 217 -16.62 7.67 -4.98
C HIS A 217 -18.09 7.24 -5.04
N THR A 218 -18.49 6.58 -6.12
CA THR A 218 -19.90 6.24 -6.35
C THR A 218 -20.34 5.00 -5.58
N LYS A 219 -19.38 4.19 -5.08
CA LYS A 219 -19.61 2.89 -4.43
C LYS A 219 -20.31 1.86 -5.31
N LEU A 220 -20.28 2.07 -6.61
CA LEU A 220 -20.87 1.17 -7.59
C LEU A 220 -19.83 0.13 -8.00
N SER A 221 -20.28 -1.11 -8.18
CA SER A 221 -19.47 -2.23 -8.64
C SER A 221 -19.13 -2.11 -10.13
N TYR A 222 -18.02 -2.75 -10.50
CA TYR A 222 -17.51 -2.91 -11.86
C TYR A 222 -18.35 -3.85 -12.75
N LYS A 223 -19.01 -4.90 -12.21
CA LYS A 223 -19.61 -5.97 -13.05
C LYS A 223 -20.94 -5.59 -13.74
N LYS A 224 -21.14 -6.17 -14.95
CA LYS A 224 -22.41 -6.29 -15.71
C LYS A 224 -23.38 -7.28 -15.04
N PRO A 225 -24.72 -7.17 -15.22
CA PRO A 225 -25.68 -8.05 -14.56
C PRO A 225 -25.58 -9.47 -15.12
N GLN A 226 -25.55 -10.48 -14.25
CA GLN A 226 -25.60 -11.90 -14.61
C GLN A 226 -26.99 -12.53 -14.42
N ILE A 227 -28.08 -11.77 -14.57
CA ILE A 227 -29.44 -12.34 -14.62
C ILE A 227 -30.29 -11.61 -15.68
N PRO A 228 -30.96 -12.31 -16.62
CA PRO A 228 -32.00 -11.72 -17.47
C PRO A 228 -33.35 -11.64 -16.74
N GLN A 229 -33.99 -10.46 -16.84
CA GLN A 229 -35.44 -10.16 -16.65
C GLN A 229 -35.96 -10.15 -15.19
N TYR A 230 -36.89 -9.31 -14.74
CA TYR A 230 -37.75 -8.18 -15.21
C TYR A 230 -38.13 -7.46 -13.87
N ASP A 231 -38.20 -6.14 -13.69
CA ASP A 231 -39.15 -5.18 -14.26
C ASP A 231 -38.77 -3.75 -13.80
N ASP A 232 -39.05 -2.77 -14.65
CA ASP A 232 -39.21 -1.32 -14.45
C ASP A 232 -38.26 -0.44 -13.58
N GLU A 233 -37.65 0.51 -14.31
CA GLU A 233 -37.14 1.84 -13.95
C GLU A 233 -36.00 2.06 -12.94
N THR A 234 -35.56 1.09 -12.14
CA THR A 234 -34.31 1.27 -11.35
C THR A 234 -33.17 0.41 -11.85
N LYS A 235 -32.58 0.80 -12.99
CA LYS A 235 -31.26 0.32 -13.42
C LYS A 235 -30.29 0.46 -12.24
N ILE A 236 -29.77 -0.64 -11.71
CA ILE A 236 -28.55 -0.62 -10.89
C ILE A 236 -27.51 0.10 -11.73
N LYS A 237 -27.14 1.31 -11.32
CA LYS A 237 -26.12 2.10 -12.02
C LYS A 237 -24.80 1.34 -11.84
N GLN A 238 -24.26 0.80 -12.91
CA GLN A 238 -22.97 0.11 -12.93
C GLN A 238 -21.89 1.05 -13.43
N GLU A 239 -20.64 0.83 -13.00
CA GLU A 239 -19.52 1.60 -13.51
C GLU A 239 -18.95 0.94 -14.74
N SER A 240 -19.26 1.51 -15.89
CA SER A 240 -18.85 0.95 -17.19
C SER A 240 -17.34 1.00 -17.47
N CYS A 241 -16.54 1.68 -16.65
CA CYS A 241 -15.08 1.69 -16.74
C CYS A 241 -14.46 2.23 -15.44
N LEU A 242 -13.74 1.37 -14.73
CA LEU A 242 -12.92 1.74 -13.59
C LEU A 242 -11.48 2.04 -14.02
N GLY A 243 -10.84 2.91 -13.26
CA GLY A 243 -9.46 3.30 -13.44
C GLY A 243 -8.87 3.75 -12.11
N ILE A 244 -7.72 4.40 -12.19
CA ILE A 244 -7.04 5.03 -11.05
C ILE A 244 -6.78 6.49 -11.33
N LEU A 245 -6.64 7.28 -10.27
CA LEU A 245 -6.20 8.65 -10.38
C LEU A 245 -4.68 8.71 -10.50
N LEU A 246 -4.17 9.70 -11.24
CA LEU A 246 -2.74 9.96 -11.42
C LEU A 246 -2.38 11.41 -11.08
N ASN A 247 -1.37 11.56 -10.23
CA ASN A 247 -0.70 12.83 -10.00
C ASN A 247 0.55 12.85 -10.88
N VAL A 248 0.53 13.71 -11.90
CA VAL A 248 1.61 13.81 -12.89
C VAL A 248 2.33 15.13 -12.68
N SER A 249 3.63 15.06 -12.41
CA SER A 249 4.51 16.23 -12.37
C SER A 249 5.37 16.27 -13.63
N LYS A 250 5.51 17.46 -14.22
CA LYS A 250 6.32 17.69 -15.42
C LYS A 250 7.51 18.59 -15.10
N VAL A 251 8.60 18.42 -15.83
CA VAL A 251 9.76 19.32 -15.78
C VAL A 251 9.38 20.65 -16.44
N PRO A 252 9.49 21.81 -15.77
CA PRO A 252 8.97 23.10 -16.27
C PRO A 252 9.47 23.51 -17.66
N ARG A 253 10.71 23.14 -18.03
CA ARG A 253 11.33 23.54 -19.30
C ARG A 253 11.12 22.54 -20.44
N THR A 254 11.23 21.24 -20.16
CA THR A 254 11.16 20.21 -21.21
C THR A 254 9.75 19.65 -21.40
N GLY A 255 8.85 19.87 -20.44
CA GLY A 255 7.51 19.28 -20.43
C GLY A 255 7.50 17.76 -20.22
N GLN A 256 8.67 17.13 -20.05
CA GLN A 256 8.81 15.70 -19.79
C GLN A 256 8.21 15.34 -18.44
N ILE A 257 7.67 14.12 -18.33
CA ILE A 257 7.11 13.64 -17.07
C ILE A 257 8.27 13.40 -16.10
N LYS A 258 8.26 14.09 -14.97
CA LYS A 258 9.20 13.84 -13.88
C LYS A 258 8.75 12.63 -13.06
N GLN A 259 7.47 12.59 -12.71
CA GLN A 259 6.88 11.52 -11.89
C GLN A 259 5.39 11.36 -12.22
N ALA A 260 4.90 10.12 -12.10
CA ALA A 260 3.49 9.79 -12.20
C ALA A 260 3.11 8.91 -11.00
N VAL A 261 2.39 9.47 -10.02
CA VAL A 261 2.02 8.77 -8.79
C VAL A 261 0.56 8.32 -8.87
N PRO A 262 0.27 7.02 -8.78
CA PRO A 262 -1.09 6.52 -8.81
C PRO A 262 -1.78 6.57 -7.44
N SER A 263 -3.11 6.70 -7.45
CA SER A 263 -3.94 6.39 -6.30
C SER A 263 -4.00 4.88 -6.05
N LEU A 264 -4.29 4.49 -4.81
CA LEU A 264 -4.57 3.09 -4.44
C LEU A 264 -6.06 2.73 -4.49
N ASP A 265 -6.90 3.72 -4.81
CA ASP A 265 -8.35 3.58 -4.94
C ASP A 265 -8.79 3.53 -6.40
N TYR A 266 -9.82 2.72 -6.67
CA TYR A 266 -10.48 2.69 -7.97
C TYR A 266 -11.44 3.86 -8.12
N VAL A 267 -11.39 4.55 -9.25
CA VAL A 267 -12.27 5.67 -9.59
C VAL A 267 -12.86 5.42 -10.97
N SER A 268 -14.16 5.63 -11.10
CA SER A 268 -14.80 5.53 -12.41
C SER A 268 -14.53 6.78 -13.25
N ILE A 269 -14.52 6.60 -14.57
CA ILE A 269 -14.39 7.75 -15.49
C ILE A 269 -15.48 8.80 -15.27
N LYS A 270 -16.69 8.36 -14.89
CA LYS A 270 -17.81 9.25 -14.58
C LYS A 270 -17.54 10.07 -13.33
N ALA A 271 -17.07 9.45 -12.25
CA ALA A 271 -16.71 10.16 -11.03
C ALA A 271 -15.64 11.24 -11.32
N PHE A 272 -14.64 10.91 -12.14
CA PHE A 272 -13.57 11.84 -12.50
C PHE A 272 -14.06 12.99 -13.40
N LEU A 273 -14.75 12.70 -14.51
CA LEU A 273 -15.12 13.71 -15.51
C LEU A 273 -16.42 14.45 -15.20
N ASN A 274 -17.48 13.71 -14.85
CA ASN A 274 -18.83 14.27 -14.68
C ASN A 274 -19.01 14.86 -13.27
N GLU A 275 -18.44 14.22 -12.25
CA GLU A 275 -18.58 14.62 -10.85
C GLU A 275 -17.36 15.41 -10.34
N GLY A 276 -16.31 15.53 -11.15
CA GLY A 276 -15.15 16.37 -10.87
C GLY A 276 -14.24 15.84 -9.75
N LEU A 277 -14.31 14.54 -9.42
CA LEU A 277 -13.51 13.93 -8.37
C LEU A 277 -12.02 14.00 -8.73
N LYS A 278 -11.23 14.66 -7.87
CA LYS A 278 -9.77 14.80 -8.02
C LYS A 278 -9.01 14.39 -6.77
N TRP A 279 -9.61 13.59 -5.90
CA TRP A 279 -9.01 13.13 -4.67
C TRP A 279 -9.35 11.67 -4.36
N ASP A 280 -8.51 11.04 -3.55
CA ASP A 280 -8.66 9.66 -3.08
C ASP A 280 -9.17 9.58 -1.64
N SER A 281 -9.19 8.37 -1.07
CA SER A 281 -9.58 8.13 0.33
C SER A 281 -8.64 8.76 1.37
N LEU A 282 -7.44 9.18 0.96
CA LEU A 282 -6.44 9.86 1.78
C LEU A 282 -6.45 11.38 1.57
N ASN A 283 -7.42 11.91 0.81
CA ASN A 283 -7.54 13.33 0.43
C ASN A 283 -6.33 13.87 -0.35
N LEU A 284 -5.55 13.00 -1.00
CA LEU A 284 -4.47 13.42 -1.88
C LEU A 284 -5.06 13.94 -3.20
N LYS A 285 -4.46 14.98 -3.76
CA LYS A 285 -4.95 15.59 -5.01
C LYS A 285 -4.31 14.94 -6.24
N TYR A 286 -5.14 14.74 -7.26
CA TYR A 286 -4.76 14.13 -8.52
C TYR A 286 -5.17 15.00 -9.71
N THR A 287 -4.51 14.77 -10.84
CA THR A 287 -4.58 15.63 -12.03
C THR A 287 -5.18 14.93 -13.23
N HIS A 288 -5.00 13.61 -13.31
CA HIS A 288 -5.37 12.78 -14.43
C HIS A 288 -6.06 11.51 -13.94
N TRP A 289 -6.66 10.78 -14.87
CA TRP A 289 -7.26 9.47 -14.65
C TRP A 289 -6.70 8.53 -15.71
N LEU A 290 -6.47 7.27 -15.34
CA LEU A 290 -5.99 6.21 -16.21
C LEU A 290 -6.94 5.02 -16.10
N PRO A 291 -7.47 4.47 -17.20
CA PRO A 291 -8.29 3.28 -17.13
C PRO A 291 -7.47 2.08 -16.65
N LEU A 292 -8.13 1.13 -16.00
CA LEU A 292 -7.58 -0.19 -15.74
C LEU A 292 -8.25 -1.21 -16.66
N TYR A 293 -7.57 -2.34 -16.84
CA TYR A 293 -8.06 -3.52 -17.53
C TYR A 293 -8.26 -4.62 -16.50
N PHE A 294 -9.40 -5.31 -16.56
CA PHE A 294 -9.76 -6.37 -15.61
C PHE A 294 -9.86 -7.74 -16.28
N GLY A 295 -9.00 -8.00 -17.26
CA GLY A 295 -8.91 -9.27 -17.97
C GLY A 295 -9.95 -9.44 -19.07
N LYS A 296 -10.03 -10.66 -19.64
CA LYS A 296 -10.83 -10.97 -20.86
C LYS A 296 -12.33 -10.73 -20.72
N THR A 297 -12.83 -10.58 -19.50
CA THR A 297 -14.24 -10.25 -19.23
C THR A 297 -14.54 -8.76 -19.45
N ASP A 298 -13.51 -7.92 -19.53
CA ASP A 298 -13.61 -6.50 -19.86
C ASP A 298 -13.71 -6.25 -21.38
N ASN A 299 -14.15 -5.06 -21.76
CA ASN A 299 -14.12 -4.63 -23.16
C ASN A 299 -12.74 -4.02 -23.50
N LYS A 300 -11.83 -4.86 -24.03
CA LYS A 300 -10.48 -4.48 -24.47
C LYS A 300 -10.47 -3.22 -25.34
N GLU A 301 -11.30 -3.16 -26.38
CA GLU A 301 -11.35 -2.04 -27.32
C GLU A 301 -11.71 -0.72 -26.61
N ARG A 302 -12.70 -0.77 -25.72
CA ARG A 302 -13.12 0.39 -24.93
C ARG A 302 -12.02 0.86 -23.99
N VAL A 303 -11.35 -0.06 -23.29
CA VAL A 303 -10.23 0.25 -22.39
C VAL A 303 -9.10 0.89 -23.18
N LEU A 304 -8.70 0.31 -24.31
CA LEU A 304 -7.65 0.86 -25.17
C LEU A 304 -8.00 2.25 -25.70
N HIS A 305 -9.24 2.46 -26.14
CA HIS A 305 -9.68 3.78 -26.59
C HIS A 305 -9.62 4.84 -25.47
N LEU A 306 -10.06 4.51 -24.26
CA LEU A 306 -9.96 5.41 -23.11
C LEU A 306 -8.50 5.63 -22.67
N LEU A 307 -7.66 4.59 -22.81
CA LEU A 307 -6.25 4.66 -22.49
C LEU A 307 -5.53 5.61 -23.44
N GLN A 308 -5.77 5.50 -24.75
CA GLN A 308 -5.20 6.41 -25.75
C GLN A 308 -5.53 7.87 -25.43
N ARG A 309 -6.79 8.16 -25.07
CA ARG A 309 -7.23 9.50 -24.67
C ARG A 309 -6.55 9.97 -23.39
N SER A 310 -6.41 9.09 -22.41
CA SER A 310 -5.78 9.38 -21.11
C SER A 310 -4.28 9.65 -21.27
N LEU A 311 -3.56 8.79 -21.98
CA LEU A 311 -2.14 8.98 -22.28
C LEU A 311 -1.89 10.23 -23.12
N SER A 312 -2.75 10.49 -24.11
CA SER A 312 -2.66 11.72 -24.90
C SER A 312 -2.86 12.96 -24.03
N MET A 313 -3.83 12.95 -23.11
CA MET A 313 -4.03 14.03 -22.15
C MET A 313 -2.79 14.23 -21.26
N ILE A 314 -2.27 13.14 -20.67
CA ILE A 314 -1.09 13.17 -19.81
C ILE A 314 0.12 13.77 -20.53
N MET A 315 0.36 13.37 -21.78
CA MET A 315 1.54 13.80 -22.53
C MET A 315 1.38 15.19 -23.16
N THR A 316 0.23 15.46 -23.76
CA THR A 316 0.05 16.60 -24.68
C THR A 316 -0.99 17.61 -24.21
N ASN A 317 -1.64 17.39 -23.07
CA ASN A 317 -2.81 18.15 -22.60
C ASN A 317 -3.96 18.19 -23.65
N ASN A 318 -4.03 17.18 -24.52
CA ASN A 318 -5.02 17.03 -25.57
C ASN A 318 -5.41 15.55 -25.66
N THR A 319 -6.69 15.20 -25.86
CA THR A 319 -7.12 13.79 -25.86
C THR A 319 -6.97 13.08 -27.20
N LYS A 320 -6.58 13.76 -28.29
CA LYS A 320 -6.64 13.25 -29.67
C LYS A 320 -5.27 13.01 -30.32
N ARG A 321 -4.17 13.39 -29.66
CA ARG A 321 -2.79 13.31 -30.20
C ARG A 321 -2.05 12.10 -29.65
N PHE A 322 -2.70 10.93 -29.67
CA PHE A 322 -2.10 9.72 -29.13
C PHE A 322 -0.93 9.24 -30.01
N LYS A 323 0.11 8.72 -29.37
CA LYS A 323 1.23 8.02 -30.00
C LYS A 323 1.57 6.80 -29.15
N PRO A 324 1.82 5.61 -29.75
CA PRO A 324 2.16 4.40 -28.99
C PRO A 324 3.34 4.57 -28.03
N GLU A 325 4.32 5.40 -28.38
CA GLU A 325 5.51 5.68 -27.57
C GLU A 325 5.18 6.31 -26.20
N PHE A 326 4.00 6.92 -26.05
CA PHE A 326 3.54 7.44 -24.76
C PHE A 326 3.43 6.34 -23.70
N VAL A 327 3.18 5.10 -24.10
CA VAL A 327 3.17 3.95 -23.19
C VAL A 327 4.53 3.82 -22.49
N LEU A 328 5.62 3.89 -23.25
CA LEU A 328 6.99 3.77 -22.72
C LEU A 328 7.42 4.96 -21.87
N GLU A 329 6.77 6.12 -22.05
CA GLU A 329 7.05 7.31 -21.24
C GLU A 329 6.30 7.30 -19.91
N VAL A 330 5.05 6.81 -19.88
CA VAL A 330 4.16 6.89 -18.70
C VAL A 330 4.27 5.66 -17.80
N PHE A 331 4.12 4.45 -18.33
CA PHE A 331 3.99 3.23 -17.52
C PHE A 331 5.22 2.96 -16.63
N PRO A 332 6.47 3.07 -17.13
CA PRO A 332 7.63 2.84 -16.27
C PRO A 332 7.73 3.85 -15.13
N LYS A 333 7.22 5.07 -15.29
CA LYS A 333 7.23 6.11 -14.25
C LYS A 333 6.15 5.89 -13.19
N ILE A 334 5.01 5.31 -13.57
CA ILE A 334 3.98 4.84 -12.63
C ILE A 334 4.56 3.72 -11.77
N ILE A 335 5.11 2.68 -12.41
CA ILE A 335 5.73 1.54 -11.70
C ILE A 335 6.84 2.03 -10.78
N GLN A 336 7.73 2.89 -11.28
CA GLN A 336 8.82 3.44 -10.47
C GLN A 336 8.31 4.16 -9.22
N SER A 337 7.19 4.90 -9.32
CA SER A 337 6.62 5.62 -8.19
C SER A 337 5.99 4.66 -7.17
N ILE A 338 5.33 3.59 -7.62
CA ILE A 338 4.79 2.54 -6.74
C ILE A 338 5.92 1.86 -5.98
N VAL A 339 6.99 1.44 -6.69
CA VAL A 339 8.16 0.79 -6.09
C VAL A 339 8.86 1.69 -5.10
N HIS A 340 9.07 2.97 -5.45
CA HIS A 340 9.68 3.94 -4.56
C HIS A 340 8.83 4.14 -3.30
N GLY A 341 7.50 4.28 -3.43
CA GLY A 341 6.58 4.42 -2.29
C GLY A 341 6.68 3.22 -1.34
N MET A 342 6.63 1.99 -1.88
CA MET A 342 6.74 0.77 -1.07
C MET A 342 8.07 0.67 -0.32
N MET A 343 9.18 1.08 -0.94
CA MET A 343 10.52 0.93 -0.34
C MET A 343 10.88 2.09 0.60
N ALA A 344 10.46 3.33 0.29
CA ALA A 344 10.80 4.50 1.08
C ALA A 344 10.09 4.50 2.44
N GLU A 345 8.85 4.03 2.51
CA GLU A 345 8.10 3.98 3.76
C GLU A 345 8.62 2.90 4.72
N LYS A 346 9.47 1.96 4.25
CA LYS A 346 10.10 0.82 5.00
C LYS A 346 9.14 -0.07 5.79
N THR A 347 7.87 0.27 5.77
CA THR A 347 6.78 -0.38 6.42
C THR A 347 5.71 -0.49 5.34
N HIS A 348 5.39 -1.72 4.94
CA HIS A 348 4.34 -2.12 3.99
C HIS A 348 4.71 -2.02 2.51
N ALA A 349 5.27 -3.12 1.99
CA ALA A 349 4.77 -3.63 0.72
C ALA A 349 3.28 -3.94 0.89
N SER A 350 2.43 -2.90 0.77
CA SER A 350 1.01 -3.05 0.98
C SER A 350 0.47 -3.93 -0.16
N ILE A 351 -0.36 -4.90 0.19
CA ILE A 351 -1.03 -5.76 -0.80
C ILE A 351 -1.72 -4.93 -1.88
N ARG A 352 -2.23 -3.74 -1.51
CA ARG A 352 -2.86 -2.79 -2.43
C ARG A 352 -1.88 -2.22 -3.44
N CYS A 353 -0.66 -1.86 -3.02
CA CYS A 353 0.39 -1.40 -3.94
C CYS A 353 0.79 -2.50 -4.92
N LEU A 354 0.92 -3.75 -4.46
CA LEU A 354 1.20 -4.91 -5.31
C LEU A 354 0.08 -5.16 -6.32
N ARG A 355 -1.18 -5.02 -5.91
CA ARG A 355 -2.36 -5.13 -6.79
C ARG A 355 -2.41 -4.07 -7.86
N VAL A 356 -2.20 -2.80 -7.50
CA VAL A 356 -2.12 -1.71 -8.49
C VAL A 356 -0.93 -1.92 -9.42
N LEU A 357 0.22 -2.37 -8.92
CA LEU A 357 1.37 -2.71 -9.74
C LEU A 357 1.05 -3.84 -10.75
N ALA A 358 0.39 -4.90 -10.29
CA ALA A 358 -0.06 -6.01 -11.14
C ALA A 358 -1.00 -5.54 -12.26
N GLN A 359 -1.98 -4.69 -11.94
CA GLN A 359 -2.92 -4.16 -12.93
C GLN A 359 -2.24 -3.24 -13.94
N ILE A 360 -1.30 -2.39 -13.49
CA ILE A 360 -0.51 -1.53 -14.37
C ILE A 360 0.41 -2.38 -15.27
N HIS A 361 0.99 -3.44 -14.75
CA HIS A 361 1.81 -4.37 -15.53
C HIS A 361 0.96 -5.11 -16.57
N ALA A 362 -0.20 -5.65 -16.21
CA ALA A 362 -1.12 -6.30 -17.14
C ALA A 362 -1.59 -5.33 -18.24
N LEU A 363 -1.94 -4.09 -17.87
CA LEU A 363 -2.32 -3.05 -18.83
C LEU A 363 -1.16 -2.68 -19.76
N TRP A 364 0.08 -2.66 -19.25
CA TRP A 364 1.25 -2.44 -20.09
C TRP A 364 1.45 -3.58 -21.08
N LEU A 365 1.36 -4.84 -20.64
CA LEU A 365 1.43 -6.01 -21.53
C LEU A 365 0.34 -5.97 -22.61
N LEU A 366 -0.88 -5.57 -22.26
CA LEU A 366 -1.96 -5.37 -23.22
C LEU A 366 -1.59 -4.32 -24.29
N CYS A 367 -0.95 -3.21 -23.89
CA CYS A 367 -0.45 -2.21 -24.83
C CYS A 367 0.66 -2.74 -25.72
N MET A 368 1.54 -3.58 -25.19
CA MET A 368 2.63 -4.17 -25.96
C MET A 368 2.11 -5.21 -26.97
N GLU A 369 1.02 -5.92 -26.65
CA GLU A 369 0.30 -6.77 -27.59
C GLU A 369 -0.37 -5.95 -28.70
N GLU A 370 -1.00 -4.82 -28.34
CA GLU A 370 -1.67 -3.92 -29.29
C GLU A 370 -0.68 -3.18 -30.21
N TRP A 371 0.49 -2.82 -29.69
CA TRP A 371 1.55 -2.10 -30.43
C TRP A 371 2.88 -2.85 -30.36
N PRO A 372 3.05 -3.96 -31.12
CA PRO A 372 4.22 -4.81 -31.04
C PRO A 372 5.55 -4.13 -31.38
N GLN A 373 5.54 -3.04 -32.12
CA GLN A 373 6.75 -2.25 -32.43
C GLN A 373 7.45 -1.72 -31.16
N LEU A 374 6.72 -1.57 -30.06
CA LEU A 374 7.28 -1.08 -28.79
C LEU A 374 8.25 -2.10 -28.16
N TYR A 375 8.13 -3.40 -28.44
CA TYR A 375 9.08 -4.41 -27.94
C TYR A 375 10.50 -4.10 -28.42
N GLN A 376 10.65 -3.78 -29.71
CA GLN A 376 11.96 -3.45 -30.29
C GLN A 376 12.55 -2.19 -29.66
N GLN A 377 11.72 -1.19 -29.35
CA GLN A 377 12.17 0.03 -28.69
C GLN A 377 12.64 -0.24 -27.25
N VAL A 378 11.90 -1.05 -26.50
CA VAL A 378 12.29 -1.47 -25.15
C VAL A 378 13.64 -2.19 -25.16
N ASP A 379 13.78 -3.20 -26.01
CA ASP A 379 15.00 -3.99 -26.11
C ASP A 379 16.18 -3.13 -26.59
N ALA A 380 15.96 -2.15 -27.48
CA ALA A 380 16.99 -1.22 -27.93
C ALA A 380 17.48 -0.28 -26.81
N ILE A 381 16.56 0.21 -25.95
CA ILE A 381 16.93 1.04 -24.79
C ILE A 381 17.81 0.24 -23.83
N ILE A 382 17.41 -0.99 -23.51
CA ILE A 382 18.16 -1.87 -22.59
C ILE A 382 19.52 -2.22 -23.19
N TYR A 383 19.55 -2.61 -24.47
CA TYR A 383 20.78 -2.94 -25.19
C TYR A 383 21.78 -1.79 -25.15
N LYS A 384 21.33 -0.57 -25.49
CA LYS A 384 22.18 0.63 -25.51
C LYS A 384 22.75 0.90 -24.12
N PHE A 385 21.93 0.81 -23.08
CA PHE A 385 22.39 0.99 -21.69
C PHE A 385 23.46 -0.04 -21.29
N ILE A 386 23.31 -1.30 -21.71
CA ILE A 386 24.27 -2.37 -21.42
C ILE A 386 25.59 -2.13 -22.18
N THR A 387 25.55 -1.80 -23.47
CA THR A 387 26.74 -1.77 -24.34
C THR A 387 27.47 -0.44 -24.40
N ASP A 388 26.77 0.69 -24.21
CA ASP A 388 27.34 2.03 -24.33
C ASP A 388 27.29 2.78 -23.00
N GLU A 389 28.45 2.98 -22.38
CA GLU A 389 28.58 3.69 -21.12
C GLU A 389 28.10 5.15 -21.19
N LYS A 390 28.23 5.82 -22.35
CA LYS A 390 27.76 7.21 -22.51
C LYS A 390 26.24 7.32 -22.37
N SER A 391 25.52 6.28 -22.81
CA SER A 391 24.07 6.20 -22.69
C SER A 391 23.57 6.00 -21.26
N ARG A 392 24.46 5.63 -20.33
CA ARG A 392 24.12 5.42 -18.92
C ARG A 392 23.98 6.73 -18.16
N THR A 393 24.37 7.86 -18.74
CA THR A 393 24.39 9.12 -18.00
C THR A 393 22.99 9.71 -17.73
N LYS A 394 22.87 10.70 -16.81
CA LYS A 394 21.58 11.39 -16.53
C LYS A 394 20.99 12.12 -17.74
N GLU A 395 21.81 12.42 -18.76
CA GLU A 395 21.36 13.04 -19.99
C GLU A 395 20.49 12.07 -20.82
N PHE A 396 20.97 10.85 -21.02
CA PHE A 396 20.28 9.83 -21.82
C PHE A 396 19.34 8.95 -21.00
N THR A 397 19.68 8.69 -19.73
CA THR A 397 18.89 7.89 -18.80
C THR A 397 18.63 8.70 -17.52
N PRO A 398 17.71 9.67 -17.50
CA PRO A 398 17.51 10.55 -16.34
C PRO A 398 17.14 9.80 -15.06
N ASN A 399 16.32 8.75 -15.18
CA ASN A 399 15.87 7.93 -14.07
C ASN A 399 16.34 6.48 -14.26
N LEU A 400 17.32 6.08 -13.45
CA LEU A 400 17.94 4.76 -13.56
C LEU A 400 16.95 3.63 -13.26
N GLY A 401 16.05 3.82 -12.28
CA GLY A 401 15.11 2.78 -11.84
C GLY A 401 14.10 2.35 -12.90
N ILE A 402 13.87 3.17 -13.92
CA ILE A 402 13.01 2.84 -15.07
C ILE A 402 13.51 1.60 -15.81
N LEU A 403 14.82 1.35 -15.85
CA LEU A 403 15.39 0.26 -16.64
C LEU A 403 14.94 -1.12 -16.17
N PHE A 404 14.86 -1.35 -14.85
CA PHE A 404 14.32 -2.62 -14.34
C PHE A 404 12.83 -2.77 -14.66
N ASN A 405 12.07 -1.67 -14.71
CA ASN A 405 10.66 -1.71 -15.10
C ASN A 405 10.50 -2.15 -16.56
N LEU A 406 11.43 -1.76 -17.45
CA LEU A 406 11.41 -2.20 -18.85
C LEU A 406 11.56 -3.71 -19.00
N LEU A 407 12.22 -4.39 -18.06
CA LEU A 407 12.33 -5.86 -18.06
C LEU A 407 10.98 -6.56 -17.86
N TYR A 408 9.95 -5.85 -17.40
CA TYR A 408 8.62 -6.43 -17.21
C TYR A 408 8.01 -6.86 -18.54
N VAL A 409 8.35 -6.15 -19.63
CA VAL A 409 7.84 -6.37 -20.98
C VAL A 409 8.93 -6.75 -22.00
N SER A 410 10.20 -6.76 -21.59
CA SER A 410 11.35 -7.17 -22.41
C SER A 410 11.20 -8.61 -22.90
N LYS A 411 11.53 -8.88 -24.17
CA LYS A 411 11.55 -10.25 -24.72
C LYS A 411 12.94 -10.87 -24.71
N LYS A 412 13.98 -10.03 -24.63
CA LYS A 412 15.36 -10.45 -24.88
C LYS A 412 16.25 -10.42 -23.65
N TYR A 413 16.05 -9.44 -22.78
CA TYR A 413 16.92 -9.18 -21.64
C TYR A 413 16.25 -9.56 -20.31
N THR A 414 17.08 -10.02 -19.38
CA THR A 414 16.72 -10.42 -18.02
C THR A 414 17.37 -9.51 -16.98
N PHE A 415 17.06 -9.75 -15.70
CA PHE A 415 17.70 -9.05 -14.59
C PHE A 415 19.22 -9.23 -14.60
N GLY A 416 19.70 -10.44 -14.90
CA GLY A 416 21.13 -10.77 -14.90
C GLY A 416 21.92 -9.99 -15.96
N ASP A 417 21.32 -9.73 -17.13
CA ASP A 417 21.97 -8.98 -18.20
C ASP A 417 22.18 -7.50 -17.85
N LEU A 418 21.28 -6.93 -17.05
CA LEU A 418 21.24 -5.50 -16.76
C LEU A 418 21.96 -5.13 -15.45
N VAL A 419 21.93 -6.00 -14.44
CA VAL A 419 22.27 -5.64 -13.05
C VAL A 419 23.70 -5.13 -12.87
N GLN A 420 24.67 -5.65 -13.62
CA GLN A 420 26.07 -5.20 -13.51
C GLN A 420 26.25 -3.76 -14.01
N SER A 421 25.72 -3.45 -15.20
CA SER A 421 25.76 -2.10 -15.77
C SER A 421 24.95 -1.12 -14.91
N TYR A 422 23.81 -1.56 -14.40
CA TYR A 422 22.96 -0.77 -13.51
C TYR A 422 23.67 -0.42 -12.21
N THR A 423 24.20 -1.42 -11.49
CA THR A 423 24.80 -1.20 -10.17
C THR A 423 26.06 -0.35 -10.25
N THR A 424 26.82 -0.45 -11.34
CA THR A 424 27.99 0.42 -11.58
C THR A 424 27.57 1.89 -11.70
N GLU A 425 26.62 2.21 -12.58
CA GLU A 425 26.11 3.58 -12.75
C GLU A 425 25.35 4.08 -11.50
N GLN A 426 24.71 3.16 -10.77
CA GLN A 426 24.04 3.45 -9.51
C GLN A 426 25.02 3.99 -8.46
N LEU A 427 26.19 3.37 -8.32
CA LEU A 427 27.23 3.82 -7.39
C LEU A 427 27.68 5.25 -7.72
N ASP A 428 27.96 5.54 -8.99
CA ASP A 428 28.37 6.87 -9.46
C ASP A 428 27.32 7.96 -9.13
N ARG A 429 26.03 7.68 -9.38
CA ARG A 429 24.94 8.64 -9.18
C ARG A 429 24.66 8.95 -7.72
N GLN A 430 24.93 7.99 -6.83
CA GLN A 430 24.62 8.13 -5.41
C GLN A 430 25.71 8.81 -4.61
N VAL A 431 26.88 9.03 -5.20
CA VAL A 431 27.97 9.82 -4.60
C VAL A 431 27.48 11.21 -4.16
N PHE A 432 26.55 11.84 -4.87
CA PHE A 432 25.97 13.12 -4.44
C PHE A 432 25.39 13.04 -3.02
N TRP A 433 24.56 12.02 -2.74
CA TRP A 433 23.97 11.84 -1.43
C TRP A 433 25.02 11.43 -0.40
N LEU A 434 26.01 10.63 -0.81
CA LEU A 434 27.11 10.23 0.06
C LEU A 434 27.97 11.42 0.51
N LEU A 435 28.36 12.29 -0.42
CA LEU A 435 29.22 13.44 -0.15
C LEU A 435 28.47 14.60 0.50
N LYS A 436 27.16 14.74 0.24
CA LYS A 436 26.32 15.67 1.02
C LYS A 436 26.38 15.31 2.51
N GLU A 437 26.49 14.01 2.77
CA GLU A 437 26.48 13.45 4.09
C GLU A 437 27.89 13.38 4.72
N ILE A 438 28.92 13.05 3.93
CA ILE A 438 30.32 12.84 4.36
C ILE A 438 31.25 13.36 3.26
N PRO A 439 31.50 14.68 3.22
CA PRO A 439 32.33 15.30 2.18
C PRO A 439 33.77 14.77 2.15
N GLU A 440 34.30 14.28 3.28
CA GLU A 440 35.67 13.80 3.45
C GLU A 440 36.00 12.61 2.55
N LEU A 441 34.98 11.87 2.09
CA LEU A 441 35.17 10.74 1.18
C LEU A 441 35.70 11.15 -0.20
N ALA A 442 35.59 12.43 -0.56
CA ALA A 442 36.12 13.02 -1.80
C ALA A 442 37.45 13.77 -1.61
N ASP A 443 37.93 13.95 -0.38
CA ASP A 443 39.21 14.62 -0.13
C ASP A 443 40.37 13.63 -0.27
N GLU A 444 41.15 13.79 -1.34
CA GLU A 444 42.35 13.00 -1.61
C GLU A 444 43.38 13.09 -0.47
N LYS A 445 43.40 14.19 0.29
CA LYS A 445 44.31 14.36 1.43
C LYS A 445 43.94 13.51 2.64
N LEU A 446 42.68 13.07 2.72
CA LEU A 446 42.14 12.25 3.80
C LEU A 446 42.01 10.77 3.38
N GLU A 447 42.50 10.41 2.19
CA GLU A 447 42.30 9.08 1.60
C GLU A 447 42.83 7.92 2.46
N GLY A 448 43.92 8.13 3.20
CA GLY A 448 44.50 7.14 4.12
C GLY A 448 43.91 7.15 5.53
N ALA A 449 43.07 8.13 5.86
CA ALA A 449 42.54 8.32 7.21
C ALA A 449 41.30 7.45 7.49
N ILE A 450 40.57 7.07 6.43
CA ILE A 450 39.35 6.26 6.48
C ILE A 450 39.67 4.82 6.07
N SER A 451 39.45 3.85 6.96
CA SER A 451 39.67 2.44 6.65
C SER A 451 38.72 1.94 5.55
N ALA A 452 39.19 0.97 4.75
CA ALA A 452 38.40 0.37 3.67
C ALA A 452 37.06 -0.18 4.19
N THR A 453 37.09 -0.91 5.30
CA THR A 453 35.90 -1.45 5.98
C THR A 453 34.90 -0.35 6.32
N LYS A 454 35.37 0.77 6.87
CA LYS A 454 34.48 1.84 7.31
C LYS A 454 33.85 2.58 6.13
N ARG A 455 34.61 2.81 5.06
CA ARG A 455 34.10 3.37 3.80
C ARG A 455 32.96 2.52 3.24
N VAL A 456 33.16 1.20 3.16
CA VAL A 456 32.17 0.26 2.63
C VAL A 456 30.89 0.26 3.49
N GLU A 457 31.03 0.15 4.81
CA GLU A 457 29.90 0.13 5.75
C GLU A 457 29.03 1.39 5.65
N ILE A 458 29.67 2.56 5.71
CA ILE A 458 28.93 3.83 5.71
C ILE A 458 28.27 4.08 4.36
N THR A 459 28.98 3.79 3.25
CA THR A 459 28.45 4.00 1.91
C THR A 459 27.19 3.16 1.69
N PHE A 460 27.21 1.89 2.10
CA PHE A 460 26.03 1.03 2.01
C PHE A 460 24.85 1.60 2.81
N LYS A 461 25.10 2.02 4.06
CA LYS A 461 24.05 2.52 4.96
C LYS A 461 23.32 3.72 4.36
N GLN A 462 24.04 4.65 3.72
CA GLN A 462 23.45 5.83 3.08
C GLN A 462 22.71 5.51 1.77
N GLN A 463 22.93 4.34 1.19
CA GLN A 463 22.36 3.91 -0.08
C GLN A 463 21.29 2.82 0.05
N SER A 464 20.97 2.41 1.28
CA SER A 464 20.12 1.25 1.59
C SER A 464 18.77 1.23 0.86
N THR A 465 18.03 2.35 0.79
CA THR A 465 16.75 2.41 0.06
C THR A 465 16.90 2.08 -1.42
N SER A 466 18.00 2.48 -2.04
CA SER A 466 18.21 2.19 -3.46
C SER A 466 18.55 0.73 -3.73
N PHE A 467 19.29 0.07 -2.82
CA PHE A 467 19.51 -1.37 -2.88
C PHE A 467 18.21 -2.14 -2.63
N GLN A 468 17.38 -1.70 -1.69
CA GLN A 468 16.06 -2.26 -1.46
C GLN A 468 15.16 -2.19 -2.70
N MET A 469 15.20 -1.09 -3.45
CA MET A 469 14.50 -0.98 -4.73
C MET A 469 15.00 -2.01 -5.75
N VAL A 470 16.31 -2.25 -5.84
CA VAL A 470 16.87 -3.30 -6.72
C VAL A 470 16.41 -4.69 -6.28
N CYS A 471 16.42 -4.97 -4.97
CA CYS A 471 15.92 -6.23 -4.43
C CYS A 471 14.43 -6.43 -4.74
N PHE A 472 13.61 -5.39 -4.63
CA PHE A 472 12.19 -5.47 -5.03
C PHE A 472 12.06 -5.87 -6.50
N GLN A 473 12.82 -5.23 -7.39
CA GLN A 473 12.77 -5.52 -8.82
C GLN A 473 13.17 -6.96 -9.12
N TYR A 474 14.23 -7.44 -8.46
CA TYR A 474 14.66 -8.83 -8.53
C TYR A 474 13.53 -9.78 -8.10
N ILE A 475 12.94 -9.56 -6.92
CA ILE A 475 11.84 -10.38 -6.39
C ILE A 475 10.65 -10.39 -7.36
N TYR A 476 10.18 -9.21 -7.80
CA TYR A 476 9.01 -9.11 -8.67
C TYR A 476 9.26 -9.82 -10.00
N LEU A 477 10.42 -9.61 -10.63
CA LEU A 477 10.79 -10.30 -11.87
C LEU A 477 10.84 -11.82 -11.68
N THR A 478 11.39 -12.31 -10.56
CA THR A 478 11.48 -13.74 -10.26
C THR A 478 10.12 -14.41 -10.02
N TYR A 479 9.18 -13.72 -9.36
CA TYR A 479 7.86 -14.30 -9.08
C TYR A 479 6.86 -14.11 -10.22
N VAL A 480 6.97 -13.00 -10.95
CA VAL A 480 5.95 -12.58 -11.92
C VAL A 480 6.40 -12.88 -13.34
N VAL A 481 7.63 -12.57 -13.72
CA VAL A 481 8.08 -12.60 -15.13
C VAL A 481 8.79 -13.91 -15.47
N GLN A 482 9.85 -14.25 -14.74
CA GLN A 482 10.72 -15.40 -15.01
C GLN A 482 10.05 -16.79 -15.06
N PRO A 483 8.97 -17.08 -14.29
CA PRO A 483 8.35 -18.41 -14.33
C PRO A 483 7.64 -18.73 -15.65
N LEU A 484 7.46 -17.73 -16.53
CA LEU A 484 6.69 -17.83 -17.77
C LEU A 484 7.62 -17.53 -18.95
N LYS A 485 7.44 -18.27 -20.05
CA LYS A 485 8.37 -18.23 -21.19
C LYS A 485 8.06 -17.08 -22.14
N THR A 486 6.81 -16.64 -22.19
CA THR A 486 6.36 -15.62 -23.14
C THR A 486 5.54 -14.52 -22.46
N GLN A 487 5.61 -13.31 -23.03
CA GLN A 487 4.83 -12.16 -22.56
C GLN A 487 3.31 -12.41 -22.62
N LYS A 488 2.88 -13.23 -23.58
CA LYS A 488 1.49 -13.67 -23.69
C LYS A 488 1.06 -14.56 -22.52
N GLU A 489 1.91 -15.50 -22.10
CA GLU A 489 1.62 -16.32 -20.92
C GLU A 489 1.51 -15.48 -19.63
N ILE A 490 2.32 -14.42 -19.51
CA ILE A 490 2.25 -13.49 -18.37
C ILE A 490 0.90 -12.77 -18.37
N LEU A 491 0.46 -12.23 -19.52
CA LEU A 491 -0.84 -11.58 -19.65
C LEU A 491 -1.98 -12.58 -19.43
N ASP A 492 -1.91 -13.79 -19.98
CA ASP A 492 -2.92 -14.83 -19.78
C ASP A 492 -3.05 -15.25 -18.31
N ARG A 493 -1.95 -15.22 -17.52
CA ARG A 493 -2.03 -15.43 -16.07
C ARG A 493 -2.75 -14.29 -15.37
N PHE A 494 -2.46 -13.04 -15.73
CA PHE A 494 -3.16 -11.87 -15.19
C PHE A 494 -4.66 -11.91 -15.53
N ASP A 495 -5.00 -12.26 -16.76
CA ASP A 495 -6.38 -12.32 -17.25
C ASP A 495 -7.24 -13.32 -16.46
N LYS A 496 -6.65 -14.41 -15.96
CA LYS A 496 -7.36 -15.41 -15.14
C LYS A 496 -7.83 -14.85 -13.79
N ASN A 497 -7.22 -13.77 -13.31
CA ASN A 497 -7.46 -13.25 -11.96
C ASN A 497 -7.72 -11.74 -11.96
N TYR A 498 -8.48 -11.23 -12.94
CA TYR A 498 -8.84 -9.80 -13.04
C TYR A 498 -7.64 -8.84 -13.02
N CYS A 499 -6.54 -9.27 -13.64
CA CYS A 499 -5.26 -8.57 -13.66
C CYS A 499 -4.62 -8.38 -12.28
N LEU A 500 -4.99 -9.22 -11.31
CA LEU A 500 -4.33 -9.34 -10.01
C LEU A 500 -3.41 -10.57 -9.99
N LEU A 501 -2.47 -10.58 -9.04
CA LEU A 501 -1.68 -11.77 -8.73
C LEU A 501 -2.51 -12.69 -7.83
N THR A 502 -2.22 -13.99 -7.85
CA THR A 502 -2.85 -14.91 -6.90
C THR A 502 -2.34 -14.63 -5.49
N THR A 503 -3.16 -14.94 -4.48
CA THR A 503 -2.82 -14.74 -3.06
C THR A 503 -1.47 -15.36 -2.69
N GLY A 504 -1.15 -16.54 -3.22
CA GLY A 504 0.15 -17.20 -3.01
C GLY A 504 1.35 -16.43 -3.58
N ILE A 505 1.20 -15.83 -4.78
CA ILE A 505 2.27 -15.01 -5.37
C ILE A 505 2.42 -13.70 -4.58
N GLU A 506 1.30 -13.06 -4.23
CA GLU A 506 1.30 -11.82 -3.45
C GLU A 506 2.02 -12.00 -2.10
N ASN A 507 1.66 -13.06 -1.37
CA ASN A 507 2.30 -13.41 -0.09
C ASN A 507 3.79 -13.74 -0.27
N GLY A 508 4.14 -14.53 -1.29
CA GLY A 508 5.54 -14.89 -1.56
C GLY A 508 6.42 -13.67 -1.87
N ILE A 509 5.92 -12.70 -2.64
CA ILE A 509 6.61 -11.42 -2.88
C ILE A 509 6.77 -10.65 -1.56
N GLN A 510 5.71 -10.55 -0.76
CA GLN A 510 5.73 -9.82 0.50
C GLN A 510 6.73 -10.41 1.50
N GLU A 511 6.73 -11.73 1.68
CA GLU A 511 7.69 -12.45 2.51
C GLU A 511 9.13 -12.20 2.07
N LYS A 512 9.40 -12.29 0.77
CA LYS A 512 10.74 -12.04 0.22
C LYS A 512 11.21 -10.60 0.38
N ILE A 513 10.30 -9.62 0.32
CA ILE A 513 10.64 -8.22 0.62
C ILE A 513 11.05 -8.07 2.09
N PHE A 514 10.31 -8.69 3.01
CA PHE A 514 10.69 -8.68 4.43
C PHE A 514 12.03 -9.41 4.69
N GLU A 515 12.28 -10.50 3.97
CA GLU A 515 13.57 -11.18 4.00
C GLU A 515 14.69 -10.27 3.50
N ALA A 516 14.48 -9.55 2.39
CA ALA A 516 15.43 -8.58 1.86
C ALA A 516 15.75 -7.48 2.89
N PHE A 517 14.73 -6.94 3.56
CA PHE A 517 14.95 -5.93 4.61
C PHE A 517 15.80 -6.43 5.78
N LYS A 518 15.75 -7.72 6.09
CA LYS A 518 16.56 -8.34 7.16
C LYS A 518 17.98 -8.69 6.69
N ARG A 519 18.14 -9.23 5.48
CA ARG A 519 19.42 -9.74 4.97
C ARG A 519 20.29 -8.65 4.33
N VAL A 520 19.67 -7.66 3.68
CA VAL A 520 20.35 -6.65 2.87
C VAL A 520 20.73 -5.45 3.75
N VAL A 521 21.64 -5.70 4.69
CA VAL A 521 22.18 -4.70 5.63
C VAL A 521 23.61 -4.27 5.29
N ASN A 522 24.26 -4.96 4.36
CA ASN A 522 25.59 -4.67 3.82
C ASN A 522 25.70 -5.17 2.36
N TYR A 523 26.83 -4.90 1.69
CA TYR A 523 27.07 -5.31 0.30
C TYR A 523 27.07 -6.83 0.12
N ASP A 524 27.60 -7.60 1.07
CA ASP A 524 27.61 -9.07 0.98
C ASP A 524 26.20 -9.62 0.97
N GLY A 525 25.34 -9.18 1.90
CA GLY A 525 23.94 -9.55 1.97
C GLY A 525 23.17 -9.10 0.73
N PHE A 526 23.51 -7.94 0.16
CA PHE A 526 22.95 -7.48 -1.11
C PHE A 526 23.29 -8.43 -2.26
N TYR A 527 24.59 -8.66 -2.53
CA TYR A 527 25.02 -9.50 -3.66
C TYR A 527 24.53 -10.94 -3.53
N ASP A 528 24.59 -11.50 -2.33
CA ASP A 528 24.07 -12.83 -2.00
C ASP A 528 22.57 -12.93 -2.31
N PHE A 529 21.79 -11.91 -1.94
CA PHE A 529 20.34 -11.89 -2.15
C PHE A 529 19.95 -11.87 -3.64
N ILE A 530 20.66 -11.08 -4.45
CA ILE A 530 20.38 -10.95 -5.90
C ILE A 530 21.17 -11.95 -6.77
N GLY A 531 21.82 -12.95 -6.15
CA GLY A 531 22.56 -14.00 -6.86
C GLY A 531 23.78 -13.50 -7.64
N GLN A 532 24.46 -12.47 -7.13
CA GLN A 532 25.69 -11.91 -7.71
C GLN A 532 26.93 -12.34 -6.92
N GLN A 533 28.08 -12.34 -7.59
CA GLN A 533 29.36 -12.66 -6.95
C GLN A 533 29.70 -11.60 -5.89
N LYS A 534 30.04 -12.07 -4.69
CA LYS A 534 30.52 -11.22 -3.60
C LYS A 534 31.86 -10.60 -3.98
N LYS A 535 32.09 -9.38 -3.50
CA LYS A 535 33.33 -8.63 -3.72
C LYS A 535 34.02 -8.46 -2.39
N SER A 536 35.36 -8.52 -2.38
CA SER A 536 36.11 -8.26 -1.17
C SER A 536 35.96 -6.80 -0.71
N ILE A 537 36.31 -6.53 0.54
CA ILE A 537 36.28 -5.16 1.08
C ILE A 537 37.25 -4.26 0.29
N GLU A 538 38.38 -4.80 -0.14
CA GLU A 538 39.39 -4.11 -0.94
C GLU A 538 38.87 -3.75 -2.33
N GLU A 539 38.21 -4.70 -3.00
CA GLU A 539 37.57 -4.48 -4.30
C GLU A 539 36.45 -3.44 -4.21
N LEU A 540 35.60 -3.54 -3.19
CA LEU A 540 34.53 -2.56 -2.94
C LEU A 540 35.09 -1.17 -2.65
N ASN A 541 36.11 -1.07 -1.81
CA ASN A 541 36.77 0.20 -1.52
C ASN A 541 37.34 0.85 -2.78
N LEU A 542 37.96 0.06 -3.68
CA LEU A 542 38.43 0.55 -4.96
C LEU A 542 37.29 1.05 -5.86
N LEU A 543 36.20 0.28 -5.98
CA LEU A 543 35.02 0.67 -6.75
C LEU A 543 34.37 1.95 -6.22
N LEU A 544 34.28 2.10 -4.90
CA LEU A 544 33.70 3.30 -4.27
C LEU A 544 34.56 4.53 -4.49
N LYS A 545 35.90 4.39 -4.44
CA LYS A 545 36.82 5.47 -4.81
C LYS A 545 36.68 5.85 -6.28
N GLN A 546 36.58 4.86 -7.17
CA GLN A 546 36.37 5.10 -8.60
C GLN A 546 35.02 5.79 -8.85
N ALA A 547 33.96 5.40 -8.14
CA ALA A 547 32.66 6.03 -8.26
C ALA A 547 32.69 7.52 -7.92
N VAL A 548 33.48 7.93 -6.92
CA VAL A 548 33.70 9.35 -6.62
C VAL A 548 34.36 10.07 -7.81
N LYS A 549 35.39 9.50 -8.42
CA LYS A 549 36.04 10.07 -9.61
C LYS A 549 35.08 10.18 -10.79
N ASN A 550 34.40 9.08 -11.12
CA ASN A 550 33.41 9.03 -12.21
C ASN A 550 32.28 10.05 -12.01
N SER A 551 31.79 10.17 -10.77
CA SER A 551 30.71 11.08 -10.43
C SER A 551 31.11 12.55 -10.61
N LYS A 552 32.40 12.89 -10.40
CA LYS A 552 32.95 14.23 -10.64
C LYS A 552 33.04 14.50 -12.13
N GLU A 553 33.58 13.56 -12.91
CA GLU A 553 33.68 13.65 -14.37
C GLU A 553 32.30 13.78 -15.04
N LYS A 554 31.32 12.99 -14.58
CA LYS A 554 29.92 13.01 -15.04
C LYS A 554 29.10 14.19 -14.48
N LYS A 555 29.71 15.05 -13.64
CA LYS A 555 29.07 16.21 -12.98
C LYS A 555 27.82 15.86 -12.19
N TYR A 556 27.83 14.70 -11.53
CA TYR A 556 26.73 14.23 -10.70
C TYR A 556 26.75 14.83 -9.30
N HIS A 557 27.92 15.22 -8.82
CA HIS A 557 28.12 16.06 -7.65
C HIS A 557 28.96 17.29 -8.06
N GLY A 558 28.71 18.43 -7.41
CA GLY A 558 29.48 19.66 -7.61
C GLY A 558 30.82 19.60 -6.87
N THR A 559 31.54 20.72 -6.86
CA THR A 559 32.69 20.86 -5.95
C THR A 559 32.23 20.77 -4.49
N VAL A 560 33.13 20.35 -3.61
CA VAL A 560 32.85 20.32 -2.16
C VAL A 560 32.40 21.71 -1.68
N GLU A 561 33.01 22.79 -2.20
CA GLU A 561 32.64 24.17 -1.89
C GLU A 561 31.22 24.54 -2.35
N GLU A 562 30.80 24.15 -3.55
CA GLU A 562 29.43 24.38 -4.05
C GLU A 562 28.38 23.58 -3.29
N MET A 563 28.71 22.35 -2.87
CA MET A 563 27.83 21.53 -2.06
C MET A 563 27.62 22.10 -0.66
N ASN A 564 28.65 22.73 -0.10
CA ASN A 564 28.64 23.40 1.20
C ASN A 564 27.84 24.72 1.20
N GLN A 565 27.51 25.28 0.02
CA GLN A 565 26.66 26.47 -0.11
C GLN A 565 25.15 26.17 -0.04
N LEU A 566 24.75 24.89 -0.03
CA LEU A 566 23.35 24.53 0.20
C LEU A 566 23.01 24.72 1.67
N PRO A 567 21.96 25.49 2.03
CA PRO A 567 21.64 25.72 3.43
C PRO A 567 21.32 24.38 4.10
N PRO A 568 22.02 24.00 5.19
CA PRO A 568 21.70 22.80 5.92
C PRO A 568 20.30 22.98 6.51
N VAL A 569 19.40 22.03 6.23
CA VAL A 569 18.12 21.99 6.94
C VAL A 569 18.46 21.69 8.40
N ILE A 570 17.99 22.53 9.33
CA ILE A 570 18.27 22.39 10.78
C ILE A 570 17.98 20.96 11.28
N ASP A 571 16.98 20.29 10.70
CA ASP A 571 16.64 18.89 11.01
C ASP A 571 17.66 17.87 10.51
N GLN A 572 18.37 18.16 9.41
CA GLN A 572 19.49 17.31 8.94
C GLN A 572 20.63 17.37 9.95
N VAL A 573 21.03 18.56 10.42
CA VAL A 573 22.11 18.71 11.41
C VAL A 573 21.77 18.03 12.75
N LYS A 574 20.50 18.13 13.19
CA LYS A 574 20.01 17.43 14.40
C LYS A 574 19.97 15.92 14.22
N GLN A 575 19.58 15.41 13.05
CA GLN A 575 19.64 13.97 12.73
C GLN A 575 21.08 13.46 12.73
N TYR A 576 22.01 14.26 12.21
CA TYR A 576 23.43 13.97 12.16
C TYR A 576 24.05 13.74 13.53
N GLN A 577 23.85 14.70 14.44
CA GLN A 577 24.33 14.62 15.82
C GLN A 577 23.72 13.44 16.59
N LYS A 578 22.47 13.07 16.27
CA LYS A 578 21.77 11.95 16.92
C LYS A 578 22.21 10.58 16.37
N LYS A 579 22.65 10.51 15.12
CA LYS A 579 23.00 9.27 14.40
C LYS A 579 24.48 8.87 14.56
N TYR A 580 25.38 9.83 14.80
CA TYR A 580 26.81 9.60 14.95
C TYR A 580 27.32 10.36 16.18
N SER A 581 27.42 9.65 17.31
CA SER A 581 27.70 10.25 18.63
C SER A 581 29.19 10.52 18.89
N LYS A 582 30.13 9.98 18.09
CA LYS A 582 31.57 10.19 18.29
C LYS A 582 32.31 10.36 16.95
N LEU A 583 33.02 11.48 16.81
CA LEU A 583 33.92 11.78 15.67
C LEU A 583 35.06 10.74 15.50
N GLN A 584 35.34 9.99 16.57
CA GLN A 584 36.40 8.99 16.70
C GLN A 584 36.15 7.74 15.84
N ASP A 585 34.88 7.49 15.47
CA ASP A 585 34.48 6.29 14.72
C ASP A 585 34.83 6.36 13.22
N PHE A 586 35.32 7.51 12.74
CA PHE A 586 35.60 7.80 11.33
C PHE A 586 37.08 7.71 10.94
N TYR A 587 37.98 7.59 11.92
CA TYR A 587 39.43 7.71 11.71
C TYR A 587 40.17 6.53 12.33
N VAL A 588 41.21 6.05 11.64
CA VAL A 588 42.15 5.08 12.23
C VAL A 588 43.07 5.83 13.19
N ILE A 589 42.96 5.55 14.49
CA ILE A 589 43.90 6.04 15.50
C ILE A 589 45.20 5.27 15.33
N THR A 590 46.21 5.88 14.73
CA THR A 590 47.48 5.23 14.39
C THR A 590 48.45 5.07 15.56
N SER A 591 48.23 5.75 16.70
CA SER A 591 48.89 5.42 17.96
C SER A 591 48.04 5.82 19.17
N LYS A 592 47.90 4.89 20.12
CA LYS A 592 47.63 5.22 21.52
C LYS A 592 48.99 5.30 22.19
N GLU A 593 49.57 6.49 22.29
CA GLU A 593 50.53 6.71 23.36
C GLU A 593 49.72 6.88 24.64
N GLU A 594 49.86 5.91 25.56
CA GLU A 594 49.43 6.09 26.94
C GLU A 594 50.34 7.14 27.54
N VAL A 595 49.83 8.36 27.64
CA VAL A 595 50.44 9.41 28.44
C VAL A 595 49.77 9.33 29.80
N GLU A 596 50.51 8.92 30.83
CA GLU A 596 50.12 9.16 32.21
C GLU A 596 50.13 10.68 32.41
N ILE A 597 48.95 11.25 32.66
CA ILE A 597 48.76 12.69 32.81
C ILE A 597 48.56 12.95 34.30
N GLU A 598 49.52 13.63 34.93
CA GLU A 598 49.43 13.96 36.36
C GLU A 598 48.90 15.38 36.60
N THR A 599 48.91 16.30 35.61
CA THR A 599 48.45 17.69 35.81
C THR A 599 47.72 18.33 34.61
N TRP A 600 46.85 19.31 34.89
CA TRP A 600 46.00 20.01 33.90
C TRP A 600 46.80 20.82 32.85
N GLU A 601 48.01 21.27 33.16
CA GLU A 601 48.86 22.00 32.21
C GLU A 601 49.44 21.10 31.11
N GLU A 602 49.61 19.80 31.38
CA GLU A 602 50.05 18.80 30.40
C GLU A 602 48.95 18.44 29.40
N ILE A 603 47.68 18.48 29.82
CA ILE A 603 46.51 18.32 28.93
C ILE A 603 46.52 19.41 27.85
N GLY A 604 46.84 20.66 28.22
CA GLY A 604 46.92 21.78 27.29
C GLY A 604 48.05 21.66 26.25
N LYS A 605 49.19 21.07 26.63
CA LYS A 605 50.31 20.79 25.72
C LYS A 605 50.06 19.57 24.84
N SER A 606 49.49 18.48 25.37
CA SER A 606 49.21 17.25 24.59
C SER A 606 48.09 17.45 23.57
N LEU A 607 47.05 18.25 23.87
CA LEU A 607 46.03 18.68 22.90
C LEU A 607 46.63 19.50 21.76
N LYS A 608 47.63 20.35 22.04
CA LYS A 608 48.35 21.12 21.01
C LYS A 608 49.17 20.20 20.08
N ILE A 609 49.76 19.14 20.61
CA ILE A 609 50.54 18.15 19.86
C ILE A 609 49.61 17.25 19.01
N ARG A 610 48.46 16.80 19.55
CA ARG A 610 47.44 16.02 18.82
C ARG A 610 46.81 16.78 17.64
N LEU A 611 46.76 18.11 17.70
CA LEU A 611 46.15 18.96 16.66
C LEU A 611 47.14 19.47 15.60
N SER A 612 48.36 18.94 15.55
CA SER A 612 49.42 19.39 14.64
C SER A 612 49.28 18.92 13.18
N ASN A 613 48.27 18.11 12.86
CA ASN A 613 47.98 17.76 11.47
C ASN A 613 47.21 18.93 10.81
N GLU A 614 47.89 19.76 10.01
CA GLU A 614 47.35 21.00 9.40
C GLU A 614 46.00 20.80 8.68
N SER A 615 45.72 19.61 8.14
CA SER A 615 44.43 19.28 7.50
C SER A 615 43.26 19.23 8.49
N TYR A 616 43.50 18.78 9.73
CA TYR A 616 42.46 18.71 10.77
C TYR A 616 42.11 20.09 11.34
N LYS A 617 43.10 20.99 11.43
CA LYS A 617 42.89 22.39 11.84
C LYS A 617 42.03 23.16 10.83
N LYS A 618 42.23 22.95 9.53
CA LYS A 618 41.40 23.56 8.47
C LYS A 618 39.96 23.07 8.50
N HIS A 619 39.74 21.78 8.78
CA HIS A 619 38.40 21.20 8.89
C HIS A 619 37.68 21.60 10.21
N TYR A 620 38.40 21.74 11.32
CA TYR A 620 37.82 22.23 12.58
C TYR A 620 37.46 23.73 12.52
N GLN A 621 38.26 24.54 11.83
CA GLN A 621 37.90 25.93 11.51
C GLN A 621 36.68 26.00 10.59
N PHE A 622 36.55 25.07 9.63
CA PHE A 622 35.39 24.94 8.75
C PHE A 622 34.09 24.60 9.51
N ILE A 623 34.12 23.67 10.47
CA ILE A 623 32.97 23.35 11.33
C ILE A 623 32.58 24.54 12.22
N ASN A 624 33.56 25.27 12.77
CA ASN A 624 33.29 26.43 13.62
C ASN A 624 32.77 27.65 12.86
N GLN A 625 33.09 27.80 11.56
CA GLN A 625 32.60 28.91 10.75
C GLN A 625 31.08 28.84 10.50
N TYR A 626 30.46 27.66 10.64
CA TYR A 626 29.01 27.46 10.52
C TYR A 626 28.28 27.25 11.86
N ASN A 627 29.00 27.20 12.99
CA ASN A 627 28.45 26.90 14.33
C ASN A 627 28.57 28.06 15.32
N PHE A 628 28.37 29.30 14.87
CA PHE A 628 28.11 30.40 15.80
C PHE A 628 26.69 30.27 16.38
N GLN A 629 26.52 29.45 17.44
CA GLN A 629 25.80 29.80 18.68
C GLN A 629 25.47 28.66 19.66
N ILE A 630 25.85 27.38 19.48
CA ILE A 630 25.30 26.31 20.34
C ILE A 630 26.36 25.57 21.21
N HIS A 631 27.64 25.91 21.14
CA HIS A 631 28.67 25.18 21.92
C HIS A 631 29.10 25.78 23.25
N PHE A 632 28.55 26.91 23.68
CA PHE A 632 28.90 27.51 24.98
C PHE A 632 28.03 27.06 26.16
N LEU A 633 26.97 26.26 25.96
CA LEU A 633 26.00 25.94 27.02
C LEU A 633 26.05 24.50 27.58
N ASN A 634 26.85 23.58 27.02
CA ASN A 634 26.89 22.18 27.48
C ASN A 634 28.22 21.76 28.14
N LEU A 635 29.07 22.72 28.52
CA LEU A 635 30.27 22.47 29.35
C LEU A 635 30.09 22.90 30.82
N CYS A 636 28.86 23.25 31.23
CA CYS A 636 28.52 23.58 32.61
C CYS A 636 27.38 22.70 33.16
N ASN A 637 27.49 21.37 33.01
CA ASN A 637 26.82 20.38 33.87
C ASN A 637 27.59 19.07 33.88
#